data_AF-A0A9E6JVB4-F1
#
_entry.id   AF-A0A9E6JVB4-F1
#
_cell.length_a   1.000
_cell.length_b   1.000
_cell.length_c   1.000
_cell.angle_alpha   90.00
_cell.angle_beta   90.00
_cell.angle_gamma   90.00
#
_symmetry.space_group_name_H-M   'P 1'
#
loop_
_entity.id
_entity.type
_entity.pdbx_description
1 polymer ?
#
loop_
_entity_poly.entity_id
_entity_poly.type
_entity_poly.pdbx_seq_one_letter_code
_entity_poly.pdbx_strand_id
1 'polypeptide(L)'
;MKKLSIFLIANMLTICLAFSQTGGLAINTTGAEADNSAMLDVSSTNQGVLIPRMTLLQRNNLIGSDGTAGHTPATGCLIYQTDNNPGYYYYNGSAWVQAIGPTGLAGATGNTGATGTTGAAGATGATGLLGAGSATGNTTYWDGSQWVLNNSNIYNAGGNVGIGTTNPGVLLDLGLAGTTKGVLSLAGNTSGNVTIQPAAEAGAWSLTLPTSAGTSGQFLQTNGSGNATWANAAGTSSGIDITFIAGEALVAGDKVTVSASDTVAKIGGTVGGGSLRSSESIFSTTNATDLISVEQVDTYTFVIAYQKNGADVYARAATVSAGIVTFGTEKLVETSSGADLSHSAIAKLNTNKFVLAWDPANSCDISGQSSRFVVGTVETDKSITIGSVYTNKPAAQGICGLIVAQLDNDKFLALHSEYSSGNKYAQVATVSGTTITFGSAVMRSASLGTYIGYKWGSMRQLTTDKVVYTSTIYNGATFHVGVSVISVSGTTPTYGTMVEFQPTNTSDGGRQDLVVPSSDNFVIAYQNVANSSKGTLIAGTISGTTITLGSAQVFSNNAINDIAITKYNNSGKVIFGYYDAVSASAKRGTAEISGNTIGNLTVDGANEVFNAASTSYISMAGVVVTNAFLAFKDGGDTNFGHTLHLTGSDALSSEFIGIAQETISSGNPIKIRTKGIDINQSGLTAGQRYWVALDGTLTTTDAGTEFFVGVAKNATSIVIK
;
A
#
# COMPACT_ATOMS: atom_id res chain seq x y z
N MET A 1 21.98 52.25 73.02
CA MET A 1 21.13 51.04 72.83
C MET A 1 20.40 50.62 74.11
N LYS A 2 19.74 51.55 74.83
CA LYS A 2 18.92 51.26 76.03
C LYS A 2 17.45 51.70 75.88
N LYS A 3 17.04 52.19 74.70
CA LYS A 3 15.67 52.65 74.40
C LYS A 3 14.89 51.76 73.43
N LEU A 4 15.52 50.71 72.88
CA LEU A 4 14.86 49.76 71.97
C LEU A 4 14.25 48.54 72.70
N SER A 5 14.70 48.25 73.93
CA SER A 5 14.20 47.12 74.74
C SER A 5 12.93 47.43 75.52
N ILE A 6 12.61 48.71 75.77
CA ILE A 6 11.40 49.13 76.50
C ILE A 6 10.19 49.24 75.56
N PHE A 7 10.39 49.51 74.27
CA PHE A 7 9.31 49.56 73.28
C PHE A 7 8.82 48.17 72.85
N LEU A 8 9.67 47.14 72.99
CA LEU A 8 9.31 45.74 72.74
C LEU A 8 8.62 45.07 73.94
N ILE A 9 8.86 45.55 75.18
CA ILE A 9 8.20 45.03 76.39
C ILE A 9 6.85 45.72 76.64
N ALA A 10 6.66 46.98 76.22
CA ALA A 10 5.38 47.69 76.33
C ALA A 10 4.34 47.27 75.27
N ASN A 11 4.77 46.78 74.10
CA ASN A 11 3.86 46.24 73.06
C ASN A 11 3.50 44.75 73.26
N MET A 12 4.15 44.04 74.19
CA MET A 12 3.85 42.64 74.49
C MET A 12 2.99 42.42 75.74
N LEU A 13 2.60 43.50 76.44
CA LEU A 13 1.89 43.41 77.73
C LEU A 13 0.53 44.12 77.79
N THR A 14 -0.03 44.59 76.66
CA THR A 14 -1.28 45.39 76.72
C THR A 14 -2.34 45.09 75.65
N ILE A 15 -2.43 43.86 75.15
CA ILE A 15 -3.69 43.30 74.58
C ILE A 15 -3.83 41.85 75.05
N CYS A 16 -3.93 41.64 76.36
CA CYS A 16 -4.65 40.50 76.90
C CYS A 16 -6.11 40.97 77.06
N LEU A 17 -6.85 40.97 75.94
CA LEU A 17 -8.31 40.95 76.01
C LEU A 17 -8.65 39.56 76.54
N ALA A 18 -8.77 39.46 77.86
CA ALA A 18 -9.41 38.33 78.48
C ALA A 18 -10.85 38.30 77.96
N PHE A 19 -11.13 37.40 77.02
CA PHE A 19 -12.49 36.93 76.80
C PHE A 19 -12.89 36.25 78.11
N SER A 20 -13.59 36.99 78.95
CA SER A 20 -14.48 36.40 79.94
C SER A 20 -15.51 35.59 79.14
N GLN A 21 -15.25 34.31 78.92
CA GLN A 21 -16.22 33.38 78.36
C GLN A 21 -17.31 33.18 79.42
N THR A 22 -18.31 34.05 79.43
CA THR A 22 -19.56 33.82 80.17
C THR A 22 -20.39 32.83 79.34
N GLY A 23 -20.04 31.55 79.44
CA GLY A 23 -20.60 30.40 78.72
C GLY A 23 -19.83 29.13 79.10
N GLY A 24 -20.42 27.94 78.94
CA GLY A 24 -19.77 26.67 79.30
C GLY A 24 -18.44 26.44 78.58
N LEU A 25 -17.50 25.73 79.23
CA LEU A 25 -16.21 25.38 78.66
C LEU A 25 -16.32 24.10 77.83
N ALA A 26 -16.03 24.18 76.52
CA ALA A 26 -15.93 23.01 75.66
C ALA A 26 -14.48 22.57 75.48
N ILE A 27 -14.20 21.27 75.64
CA ILE A 27 -12.92 20.63 75.31
C ILE A 27 -13.17 19.56 74.25
N ASN A 28 -12.89 19.91 73.00
CA ASN A 28 -13.01 19.02 71.85
C ASN A 28 -12.06 19.47 70.73
N THR A 29 -11.84 18.62 69.72
CA THR A 29 -11.02 18.94 68.53
C THR A 29 -11.84 19.49 67.36
N THR A 30 -13.17 19.58 67.50
CA THR A 30 -14.10 19.96 66.43
C THR A 30 -14.46 21.44 66.44
N GLY A 31 -14.10 22.18 67.50
CA GLY A 31 -14.49 23.58 67.70
C GLY A 31 -15.99 23.74 68.03
N ALA A 32 -16.65 22.69 68.51
CA ALA A 32 -18.06 22.78 68.90
C ALA A 32 -18.19 23.57 70.21
N GLU A 33 -19.21 24.44 70.27
CA GLU A 33 -19.62 25.10 71.52
C GLU A 33 -20.05 24.07 72.56
N ALA A 34 -19.91 24.41 73.84
CA ALA A 34 -20.37 23.54 74.92
C ALA A 34 -21.90 23.44 74.87
N ASP A 35 -22.45 22.28 75.19
CA ASP A 35 -23.89 22.13 75.37
C ASP A 35 -24.42 23.14 76.41
N ASN A 36 -25.58 23.76 76.12
CA ASN A 36 -26.18 24.79 76.98
C ASN A 36 -26.49 24.30 78.41
N SER A 37 -26.55 22.98 78.64
CA SER A 37 -26.76 22.37 79.95
C SER A 37 -25.48 22.08 80.74
N ALA A 38 -24.29 22.25 80.13
CA ALA A 38 -23.01 21.88 80.74
C ALA A 38 -22.08 23.09 80.92
N MET A 39 -21.52 23.25 82.12
CA MET A 39 -20.44 24.21 82.37
C MET A 39 -19.06 23.68 81.92
N LEU A 40 -18.92 22.35 81.80
CA LEU A 40 -17.78 21.68 81.18
C LEU A 40 -18.32 20.58 80.27
N ASP A 41 -18.11 20.71 78.97
CA ASP A 41 -18.46 19.73 77.93
C ASP A 41 -17.17 19.17 77.32
N VAL A 42 -16.97 17.86 77.40
CA VAL A 42 -15.79 17.19 76.84
C VAL A 42 -16.23 16.17 75.81
N SER A 43 -15.88 16.40 74.55
CA SER A 43 -16.21 15.49 73.44
C SER A 43 -14.93 14.95 72.81
N SER A 44 -14.76 13.64 72.87
CA SER A 44 -13.66 12.92 72.22
C SER A 44 -14.11 11.51 71.87
N THR A 45 -13.66 11.01 70.72
CA THR A 45 -13.91 9.63 70.27
C THR A 45 -12.83 8.64 70.74
N ASN A 46 -11.74 9.14 71.32
CA ASN A 46 -10.57 8.32 71.68
C ASN A 46 -9.84 8.72 72.98
N GLN A 47 -10.26 9.80 73.65
CA GLN A 47 -9.72 10.25 74.94
C GLN A 47 -10.85 10.41 75.97
N GLY A 48 -10.52 10.30 77.25
CA GLY A 48 -11.47 10.47 78.36
C GLY A 48 -11.02 11.52 79.37
N VAL A 49 -11.87 11.84 80.35
CA VAL A 49 -11.55 12.79 81.43
C VAL A 49 -10.94 12.04 82.61
N LEU A 50 -9.74 12.43 83.04
CA LEU A 50 -9.15 11.98 84.31
C LEU A 50 -9.53 12.94 85.44
N ILE A 51 -10.42 12.46 86.31
CA ILE A 51 -10.78 13.11 87.57
C ILE A 51 -9.65 12.89 88.61
N PRO A 52 -9.43 13.78 89.60
CA PRO A 52 -8.37 13.59 90.60
C PRO A 52 -8.34 12.18 91.20
N ARG A 53 -7.16 11.56 91.11
CA ARG A 53 -6.89 10.21 91.60
C ARG A 53 -6.09 10.28 92.89
N MET A 54 -6.56 9.64 93.94
CA MET A 54 -5.96 9.77 95.27
C MET A 54 -6.20 8.54 96.15
N THR A 55 -5.40 8.37 97.20
CA THR A 55 -5.61 7.32 98.21
C THR A 55 -6.72 7.69 99.19
N LEU A 56 -7.22 6.71 99.96
CA LEU A 56 -8.18 6.90 101.05
C LEU A 56 -7.72 8.00 102.02
N LEU A 57 -6.43 7.98 102.38
CA LEU A 57 -5.84 8.96 103.29
C LEU A 57 -5.82 10.36 102.67
N GLN A 58 -5.44 10.48 101.40
CA GLN A 58 -5.45 11.76 100.67
C GLN A 58 -6.87 12.31 100.49
N ARG A 59 -7.84 11.44 100.21
CA ARG A 59 -9.27 11.78 100.11
C ARG A 59 -9.83 12.30 101.44
N ASN A 60 -9.49 11.64 102.56
CA ASN A 60 -9.92 12.08 103.89
C ASN A 60 -9.23 13.38 104.32
N ASN A 61 -8.07 13.69 103.74
CA ASN A 61 -7.31 14.92 103.98
C ASN A 61 -7.58 16.00 102.92
N LEU A 62 -8.62 15.85 102.07
CA LEU A 62 -8.92 16.89 101.09
C LEU A 62 -9.10 18.24 101.78
N ILE A 63 -8.47 19.23 101.17
CA ILE A 63 -8.38 20.59 101.65
C ILE A 63 -9.51 21.37 100.98
N GLY A 64 -10.33 22.08 101.75
CA GLY A 64 -11.37 22.95 101.21
C GLY A 64 -10.77 24.11 100.42
N SER A 65 -11.61 24.88 99.71
CA SER A 65 -11.17 26.10 99.01
C SER A 65 -10.57 27.17 99.93
N ASP A 66 -10.69 26.99 101.24
CA ASP A 66 -10.12 27.83 102.29
C ASP A 66 -8.68 27.43 102.70
N GLY A 67 -8.14 26.32 102.18
CA GLY A 67 -6.77 25.89 102.42
C GLY A 67 -6.56 25.03 103.67
N THR A 68 -7.62 24.59 104.35
CA THR A 68 -7.51 23.80 105.58
C THR A 68 -7.76 22.29 105.34
N ALA A 69 -6.80 21.44 105.71
CA ALA A 69 -6.89 19.99 105.54
C ALA A 69 -7.92 19.34 106.48
N GLY A 70 -8.69 18.36 105.97
CA GLY A 70 -9.79 17.72 106.71
C GLY A 70 -11.11 18.48 106.61
N HIS A 71 -11.23 19.41 105.65
CA HIS A 71 -12.49 20.09 105.36
C HIS A 71 -13.52 19.14 104.77
N THR A 72 -14.80 19.45 105.00
CA THR A 72 -15.91 18.76 104.34
C THR A 72 -15.93 19.15 102.86
N PRO A 73 -15.68 18.22 101.91
CA PRO A 73 -15.73 18.53 100.48
C PRO A 73 -17.12 19.04 100.08
N ALA A 74 -17.21 19.81 98.99
CA ALA A 74 -18.51 20.21 98.47
C ALA A 74 -19.33 18.99 98.02
N THR A 75 -20.64 19.04 98.25
CA THR A 75 -21.58 18.04 97.73
C THR A 75 -21.42 17.91 96.20
N GLY A 76 -21.23 16.69 95.72
CA GLY A 76 -20.97 16.38 94.31
C GLY A 76 -19.49 16.32 93.92
N CYS A 77 -18.55 16.59 94.84
CA CYS A 77 -17.12 16.42 94.56
C CYS A 77 -16.82 14.97 94.16
N LEU A 78 -16.35 14.75 92.93
CA LEU A 78 -16.02 13.43 92.37
C LEU A 78 -14.50 13.19 92.40
N ILE A 79 -14.09 12.01 92.86
CA ILE A 79 -12.69 11.54 92.85
C ILE A 79 -12.65 10.08 92.42
N TYR A 80 -11.48 9.62 91.98
CA TYR A 80 -11.20 8.19 91.86
C TYR A 80 -10.27 7.76 92.98
N GLN A 81 -10.73 6.88 93.86
CA GLN A 81 -9.91 6.32 94.92
C GLN A 81 -9.05 5.19 94.35
N THR A 82 -7.74 5.22 94.60
CA THR A 82 -6.79 4.26 94.01
C THR A 82 -6.50 3.05 94.90
N ASP A 83 -6.83 3.10 96.19
CA ASP A 83 -6.56 2.04 97.17
C ASP A 83 -7.80 1.75 98.04
N ASN A 84 -7.71 0.74 98.92
CA ASN A 84 -8.73 0.39 99.93
C ASN A 84 -10.20 0.49 99.45
N ASN A 85 -10.55 -0.38 98.48
CA ASN A 85 -11.74 -0.37 97.62
C ASN A 85 -11.68 0.70 96.49
N PRO A 86 -10.84 0.47 95.45
CA PRO A 86 -10.68 1.41 94.35
C PRO A 86 -11.98 1.62 93.56
N GLY A 87 -12.23 2.86 93.13
CA GLY A 87 -13.41 3.19 92.33
C GLY A 87 -13.72 4.68 92.31
N TYR A 88 -14.76 5.05 91.59
CA TYR A 88 -15.29 6.41 91.61
C TYR A 88 -16.08 6.66 92.88
N TYR A 89 -15.79 7.76 93.56
CA TYR A 89 -16.49 8.21 94.76
C TYR A 89 -16.95 9.65 94.58
N TYR A 90 -18.18 9.95 94.99
CA TYR A 90 -18.64 11.33 95.14
C TYR A 90 -18.97 11.64 96.59
N TYR A 91 -18.73 12.89 97.00
CA TYR A 91 -19.13 13.34 98.34
C TYR A 91 -20.61 13.75 98.32
N ASN A 92 -21.47 13.10 99.09
CA ASN A 92 -22.92 13.36 99.08
C ASN A 92 -23.36 14.52 99.99
N GLY A 93 -22.41 15.27 100.56
CA GLY A 93 -22.65 16.32 101.56
C GLY A 93 -22.47 15.87 103.01
N SER A 94 -22.30 14.57 103.25
CA SER A 94 -22.05 14.01 104.60
C SER A 94 -20.98 12.91 104.60
N ALA A 95 -20.89 12.09 103.54
CA ALA A 95 -19.94 11.01 103.40
C ALA A 95 -19.53 10.79 101.94
N TRP A 96 -18.41 10.09 101.75
CA TRP A 96 -17.99 9.58 100.45
C TRP A 96 -18.79 8.33 100.09
N VAL A 97 -19.54 8.40 98.97
CA VAL A 97 -20.33 7.30 98.44
C VAL A 97 -19.70 6.81 97.15
N GLN A 98 -19.56 5.49 96.98
CA GLN A 98 -19.05 4.90 95.76
C GLN A 98 -20.09 5.08 94.63
N ALA A 99 -19.73 5.81 93.58
CA ALA A 99 -20.64 6.23 92.51
C ALA A 99 -21.00 5.08 91.55
N ILE A 100 -20.13 4.06 91.45
CA ILE A 100 -20.25 2.93 90.52
C ILE A 100 -19.69 1.68 91.23
N GLY A 101 -20.56 0.75 91.63
CA GLY A 101 -20.20 -0.57 92.17
C GLY A 101 -20.66 -1.71 91.23
N PRO A 102 -20.09 -2.92 91.34
CA PRO A 102 -20.53 -4.06 90.53
C PRO A 102 -22.00 -4.42 90.82
N THR A 103 -22.78 -4.65 89.76
CA THR A 103 -24.17 -5.12 89.82
C THR A 103 -24.27 -6.41 90.63
N GLY A 104 -25.16 -6.45 91.64
CA GLY A 104 -25.39 -7.65 92.45
C GLY A 104 -25.89 -8.83 91.61
N LEU A 105 -25.49 -10.05 91.99
CA LEU A 105 -25.90 -11.30 91.33
C LEU A 105 -27.43 -11.45 91.32
N ALA A 106 -27.99 -11.83 90.17
CA ALA A 106 -29.41 -12.13 90.02
C ALA A 106 -29.80 -13.39 90.81
N GLY A 107 -30.90 -13.33 91.57
CA GLY A 107 -31.42 -14.45 92.38
C GLY A 107 -31.97 -15.62 91.56
N ALA A 108 -31.86 -16.84 92.09
CA ALA A 108 -32.22 -18.09 91.43
C ALA A 108 -33.74 -18.32 91.26
N THR A 109 -34.12 -18.87 90.12
CA THR A 109 -35.48 -19.35 89.78
C THR A 109 -35.75 -20.72 90.44
N GLY A 110 -36.91 -20.88 91.11
CA GLY A 110 -37.24 -22.06 91.93
C GLY A 110 -37.59 -23.35 91.16
N ASN A 111 -37.48 -24.49 91.86
CA ASN A 111 -37.64 -25.86 91.33
C ASN A 111 -39.10 -26.22 91.00
N THR A 112 -39.28 -26.95 89.88
CA THR A 112 -40.56 -27.53 89.42
C THR A 112 -40.83 -28.89 90.08
N GLY A 113 -42.07 -29.13 90.52
CA GLY A 113 -42.51 -30.36 91.18
C GLY A 113 -42.76 -31.55 90.23
N ALA A 114 -42.82 -32.76 90.81
CA ALA A 114 -42.93 -34.02 90.09
C ALA A 114 -44.25 -34.17 89.29
N THR A 115 -44.11 -34.71 88.08
CA THR A 115 -45.13 -34.89 87.04
C THR A 115 -46.21 -35.89 87.44
N GLY A 116 -47.48 -35.45 87.48
CA GLY A 116 -48.65 -36.32 87.44
C GLY A 116 -48.86 -36.94 86.05
N THR A 117 -49.61 -38.04 85.98
CA THR A 117 -49.90 -38.79 84.73
C THR A 117 -50.30 -37.87 83.57
N THR A 118 -49.58 -37.93 82.46
CA THR A 118 -49.79 -37.12 81.25
C THR A 118 -51.22 -37.29 80.73
N GLY A 119 -52.01 -36.22 80.81
CA GLY A 119 -53.26 -36.10 80.07
C GLY A 119 -53.02 -36.07 78.56
N ALA A 120 -54.04 -36.44 77.77
CA ALA A 120 -53.94 -36.51 76.31
C ALA A 120 -53.30 -35.24 75.72
N ALA A 121 -52.29 -35.43 74.87
CA ALA A 121 -51.62 -34.33 74.19
C ALA A 121 -52.64 -33.48 73.42
N GLY A 122 -52.70 -32.18 73.72
CA GLY A 122 -53.50 -31.23 72.96
C GLY A 122 -53.03 -31.20 71.50
N ALA A 123 -53.97 -30.95 70.58
CA ALA A 123 -53.70 -30.93 69.15
C ALA A 123 -52.48 -30.05 68.81
N THR A 124 -51.55 -30.60 68.03
CA THR A 124 -50.40 -29.87 67.48
C THR A 124 -50.91 -28.61 66.77
N GLY A 125 -50.45 -27.43 67.19
CA GLY A 125 -50.81 -26.16 66.56
C GLY A 125 -50.46 -26.17 65.06
N ALA A 126 -51.23 -25.45 64.25
CA ALA A 126 -51.05 -25.39 62.80
C ALA A 126 -49.59 -25.04 62.43
N THR A 127 -49.00 -25.83 61.55
CA THR A 127 -47.62 -25.70 61.09
C THR A 127 -47.40 -24.40 60.29
N GLY A 128 -46.67 -23.45 60.88
CA GLY A 128 -46.00 -22.34 60.17
C GLY A 128 -46.87 -21.17 59.70
N LEU A 129 -46.27 -19.97 59.65
CA LEU A 129 -46.89 -18.72 59.14
C LEU A 129 -47.26 -18.80 57.63
N LEU A 130 -46.66 -19.75 56.89
CA LEU A 130 -46.89 -19.99 55.47
C LEU A 130 -47.33 -21.44 55.28
N GLY A 131 -48.44 -21.65 54.57
CA GLY A 131 -48.83 -22.98 54.11
C GLY A 131 -47.83 -23.54 53.10
N ALA A 132 -47.78 -24.87 52.95
CA ALA A 132 -47.02 -25.47 51.85
C ALA A 132 -47.62 -25.05 50.50
N GLY A 133 -46.78 -24.59 49.57
CA GLY A 133 -47.17 -24.42 48.17
C GLY A 133 -47.54 -25.76 47.54
N SER A 134 -48.39 -25.76 46.51
CA SER A 134 -48.82 -26.97 45.80
C SER A 134 -47.93 -27.31 44.59
N ALA A 135 -46.99 -26.44 44.23
CA ALA A 135 -46.05 -26.64 43.14
C ALA A 135 -44.61 -26.34 43.57
N THR A 136 -43.70 -27.27 43.25
CA THR A 136 -42.27 -27.17 43.52
C THR A 136 -41.68 -25.94 42.83
N GLY A 137 -40.72 -25.28 43.50
CA GLY A 137 -39.98 -24.16 42.94
C GLY A 137 -40.70 -22.81 42.96
N ASN A 138 -41.99 -22.73 43.30
CA ASN A 138 -42.65 -21.42 43.40
C ASN A 138 -42.06 -20.59 44.54
N THR A 139 -41.70 -19.34 44.24
CA THR A 139 -41.30 -18.36 45.24
C THR A 139 -42.52 -17.55 45.68
N THR A 140 -42.76 -17.49 46.98
CA THR A 140 -43.90 -16.77 47.56
C THR A 140 -43.69 -15.26 47.44
N TYR A 141 -44.73 -14.49 47.09
CA TYR A 141 -44.72 -13.04 47.23
C TYR A 141 -45.94 -12.55 48.01
N TRP A 142 -45.85 -11.36 48.60
CA TRP A 142 -46.95 -10.70 49.29
C TRP A 142 -47.71 -9.81 48.31
N ASP A 143 -49.01 -10.04 48.13
CA ASP A 143 -49.84 -9.27 47.20
C ASP A 143 -50.45 -7.99 47.81
N GLY A 144 -50.15 -7.70 49.09
CA GLY A 144 -50.79 -6.63 49.85
C GLY A 144 -51.82 -7.12 50.85
N SER A 145 -52.34 -8.34 50.69
CA SER A 145 -53.43 -8.92 51.49
C SER A 145 -53.11 -10.32 52.04
N GLN A 146 -52.40 -11.14 51.27
CA GLN A 146 -52.01 -12.51 51.64
C GLN A 146 -50.69 -12.92 50.99
N TRP A 147 -50.07 -13.97 51.53
CA TRP A 147 -48.95 -14.63 50.89
C TRP A 147 -49.44 -15.50 49.74
N VAL A 148 -49.02 -15.16 48.52
CA VAL A 148 -49.36 -15.93 47.31
C VAL A 148 -48.35 -17.05 47.14
N LEU A 149 -48.79 -18.28 47.41
CA LEU A 149 -47.91 -19.46 47.43
C LEU A 149 -47.72 -20.13 46.06
N ASN A 150 -48.60 -19.86 45.09
CA ASN A 150 -48.65 -20.59 43.81
C ASN A 150 -48.82 -19.70 42.58
N ASN A 151 -47.85 -18.84 42.29
CA ASN A 151 -47.94 -17.83 41.22
C ASN A 151 -47.02 -18.06 40.01
N SER A 152 -45.95 -18.87 40.13
CA SER A 152 -44.94 -19.09 39.09
C SER A 152 -44.28 -17.81 38.52
N ASN A 153 -44.33 -16.69 39.24
CA ASN A 153 -43.67 -15.44 38.88
C ASN A 153 -42.16 -15.61 38.93
N ILE A 154 -41.66 -16.22 40.01
CA ILE A 154 -40.26 -16.61 40.18
C ILE A 154 -40.23 -18.10 40.53
N TYR A 155 -39.64 -18.89 39.66
CA TYR A 155 -39.39 -20.31 39.85
C TYR A 155 -37.94 -20.53 40.30
N ASN A 156 -37.75 -21.12 41.47
CA ASN A 156 -36.47 -21.48 42.06
C ASN A 156 -36.60 -22.81 42.84
N ALA A 157 -36.25 -23.91 42.18
CA ALA A 157 -36.25 -25.26 42.78
C ALA A 157 -34.85 -25.72 43.25
N GLY A 158 -33.98 -24.79 43.65
CA GLY A 158 -32.62 -25.09 44.10
C GLY A 158 -31.58 -25.26 42.96
N GLY A 159 -31.96 -24.90 41.74
CA GLY A 159 -31.08 -24.87 40.57
C GLY A 159 -31.15 -23.51 39.86
N ASN A 160 -31.47 -23.52 38.57
CA ASN A 160 -31.72 -22.32 37.76
C ASN A 160 -32.95 -21.53 38.25
N VAL A 161 -32.95 -20.22 38.03
CA VAL A 161 -34.07 -19.31 38.34
C VAL A 161 -34.82 -18.94 37.06
N GLY A 162 -36.14 -19.14 37.05
CA GLY A 162 -37.02 -18.73 35.95
C GLY A 162 -37.90 -17.56 36.37
N ILE A 163 -38.04 -16.54 35.52
CA ILE A 163 -39.02 -15.45 35.71
C ILE A 163 -40.01 -15.50 34.54
N GLY A 164 -41.25 -15.90 34.80
CA GLY A 164 -42.24 -16.17 33.74
C GLY A 164 -42.05 -17.50 33.02
N THR A 165 -41.25 -18.42 33.58
CA THR A 165 -41.09 -19.82 33.15
C THR A 165 -40.86 -20.72 34.37
N THR A 166 -41.35 -21.96 34.31
CA THR A 166 -41.13 -23.00 35.34
C THR A 166 -40.06 -24.02 34.96
N ASN A 167 -39.47 -23.91 33.76
CA ASN A 167 -38.43 -24.82 33.29
C ASN A 167 -37.22 -24.05 32.73
N PRO A 168 -36.48 -23.31 33.58
CA PRO A 168 -35.37 -22.46 33.14
C PRO A 168 -34.19 -23.27 32.58
N GLY A 169 -33.81 -23.00 31.33
CA GLY A 169 -32.71 -23.69 30.63
C GLY A 169 -31.30 -23.21 31.01
N VAL A 170 -31.20 -22.05 31.65
CA VAL A 170 -29.95 -21.41 32.09
C VAL A 170 -30.12 -20.83 33.50
N LEU A 171 -29.02 -20.41 34.15
CA LEU A 171 -29.03 -19.93 35.54
C LEU A 171 -30.09 -18.86 35.84
N LEU A 172 -30.31 -17.93 34.90
CA LEU A 172 -31.42 -16.99 34.91
C LEU A 172 -32.11 -17.02 33.54
N ASP A 173 -33.32 -17.57 33.50
CA ASP A 173 -34.14 -17.64 32.29
C ASP A 173 -35.33 -16.68 32.42
N LEU A 174 -35.45 -15.74 31.48
CA LEU A 174 -36.51 -14.73 31.48
C LEU A 174 -37.51 -15.05 30.38
N GLY A 175 -38.78 -15.19 30.75
CA GLY A 175 -39.85 -15.54 29.85
C GLY A 175 -39.85 -17.01 29.42
N LEU A 176 -40.75 -17.35 28.51
CA LEU A 176 -40.95 -18.68 27.95
C LEU A 176 -41.23 -18.53 26.44
N ALA A 177 -40.44 -19.23 25.63
CA ALA A 177 -40.53 -19.15 24.17
C ALA A 177 -41.96 -19.43 23.67
N GLY A 178 -42.48 -18.56 22.80
CA GLY A 178 -43.82 -18.67 22.24
C GLY A 178 -44.95 -18.16 23.13
N THR A 179 -44.70 -17.81 24.40
CA THR A 179 -45.76 -17.33 25.31
C THR A 179 -45.41 -16.02 26.02
N THR A 180 -44.22 -15.91 26.60
CA THR A 180 -43.85 -14.83 27.51
C THR A 180 -42.49 -14.27 27.12
N LYS A 181 -42.42 -12.98 26.75
CA LYS A 181 -41.14 -12.37 26.36
C LYS A 181 -40.24 -12.15 27.58
N GLY A 182 -39.00 -12.61 27.48
CA GLY A 182 -37.94 -12.26 28.43
C GLY A 182 -37.36 -10.89 28.12
N VAL A 183 -37.58 -9.91 29.01
CA VAL A 183 -36.98 -8.57 28.89
C VAL A 183 -36.16 -8.29 30.14
N LEU A 184 -34.87 -8.03 29.97
CA LEU A 184 -34.03 -7.47 31.03
C LEU A 184 -34.02 -5.95 30.90
N SER A 185 -34.52 -5.25 31.91
CA SER A 185 -34.54 -3.79 31.97
C SER A 185 -33.55 -3.28 33.01
N LEU A 186 -32.63 -2.41 32.58
CA LEU A 186 -31.65 -1.74 33.43
C LEU A 186 -31.99 -0.26 33.52
N ALA A 187 -32.43 0.19 34.70
CA ALA A 187 -32.79 1.59 34.91
C ALA A 187 -31.54 2.49 34.95
N GLY A 188 -31.59 3.62 34.23
CA GLY A 188 -30.59 4.67 34.33
C GLY A 188 -30.75 5.49 35.62
N ASN A 189 -29.65 6.03 36.14
CA ASN A 189 -29.67 6.86 37.36
C ASN A 189 -30.37 8.23 37.16
N THR A 190 -30.45 8.71 35.91
CA THR A 190 -30.94 10.06 35.60
C THR A 190 -32.17 10.06 34.69
N SER A 191 -32.24 9.20 33.68
CA SER A 191 -33.50 8.89 32.97
C SER A 191 -33.38 7.63 32.10
N GLY A 192 -34.52 7.01 31.81
CA GLY A 192 -34.67 5.92 30.83
C GLY A 192 -34.28 4.54 31.32
N ASN A 193 -34.68 3.53 30.56
CA ASN A 193 -34.32 2.13 30.78
C ASN A 193 -33.53 1.66 29.56
N VAL A 194 -32.40 0.98 29.79
CA VAL A 194 -31.73 0.18 28.76
C VAL A 194 -32.32 -1.21 28.82
N THR A 195 -33.00 -1.63 27.76
CA THR A 195 -33.64 -2.95 27.68
C THR A 195 -32.87 -3.87 26.74
N ILE A 196 -32.52 -5.07 27.23
CA ILE A 196 -32.08 -6.18 26.39
C ILE A 196 -33.31 -7.06 26.14
N GLN A 197 -33.73 -7.17 24.87
CA GLN A 197 -34.94 -7.89 24.48
C GLN A 197 -34.73 -8.68 23.18
N PRO A 198 -35.22 -9.94 23.08
CA PRO A 198 -35.29 -10.66 21.82
C PRO A 198 -36.45 -10.16 20.94
N ALA A 199 -36.42 -10.50 19.65
CA ALA A 199 -37.56 -10.29 18.74
C ALA A 199 -38.76 -11.17 19.15
N ALA A 200 -39.96 -10.85 18.64
CA ALA A 200 -41.17 -11.62 18.95
C ALA A 200 -41.08 -13.10 18.49
N GLU A 201 -40.37 -13.34 17.39
CA GLU A 201 -39.90 -14.65 16.94
C GLU A 201 -38.39 -14.57 16.76
N ALA A 202 -37.63 -15.35 17.54
CA ALA A 202 -36.17 -15.34 17.49
C ALA A 202 -35.63 -16.78 17.43
N GLY A 203 -34.61 -17.00 16.59
CA GLY A 203 -33.80 -18.23 16.63
C GLY A 203 -32.81 -18.22 17.81
N ALA A 204 -32.07 -19.31 18.00
CA ALA A 204 -31.02 -19.36 19.01
C ALA A 204 -29.89 -18.37 18.68
N TRP A 205 -29.66 -17.38 19.57
CA TRP A 205 -28.63 -16.35 19.42
C TRP A 205 -28.04 -15.99 20.78
N SER A 206 -26.72 -15.83 20.85
CA SER A 206 -25.97 -15.55 22.09
C SER A 206 -25.07 -14.33 21.92
N LEU A 207 -25.19 -13.34 22.80
CA LEU A 207 -24.26 -12.20 22.87
C LEU A 207 -22.99 -12.60 23.66
N THR A 208 -21.88 -12.81 22.96
CA THR A 208 -20.56 -13.02 23.58
C THR A 208 -19.77 -11.73 23.53
N LEU A 209 -19.46 -11.13 24.68
CA LEU A 209 -18.66 -9.89 24.77
C LEU A 209 -17.15 -10.18 24.59
N PRO A 210 -16.35 -9.20 24.09
CA PRO A 210 -14.90 -9.33 23.98
C PRO A 210 -14.23 -9.45 25.36
N THR A 211 -13.00 -9.98 25.38
CA THR A 211 -12.20 -10.15 26.62
C THR A 211 -11.55 -8.87 27.14
N SER A 212 -11.62 -7.76 26.40
CA SER A 212 -11.04 -6.47 26.79
C SER A 212 -12.05 -5.33 26.64
N ALA A 213 -11.77 -4.18 27.26
CA ALA A 213 -12.64 -2.99 27.23
C ALA A 213 -12.52 -2.12 25.96
N GLY A 214 -11.68 -2.54 25.00
CA GLY A 214 -11.37 -1.74 23.80
C GLY A 214 -10.49 -0.53 24.10
N THR A 215 -10.10 0.19 23.05
CA THR A 215 -9.37 1.46 23.15
C THR A 215 -10.20 2.62 22.59
N SER A 216 -9.83 3.86 22.94
CA SER A 216 -10.46 5.06 22.37
C SER A 216 -10.48 5.01 20.84
N GLY A 217 -11.64 5.28 20.24
CA GLY A 217 -11.86 5.23 18.78
C GLY A 217 -12.36 3.87 18.24
N GLN A 218 -12.55 2.87 19.10
CA GLN A 218 -13.15 1.60 18.74
C GLN A 218 -14.66 1.57 19.03
N PHE A 219 -15.41 0.82 18.22
CA PHE A 219 -16.80 0.45 18.47
C PHE A 219 -16.95 -1.07 18.51
N LEU A 220 -18.01 -1.54 19.18
CA LEU A 220 -18.31 -2.95 19.31
C LEU A 220 -19.14 -3.43 18.10
N GLN A 221 -18.64 -4.40 17.33
CA GLN A 221 -19.35 -5.01 16.20
C GLN A 221 -19.70 -6.47 16.50
N THR A 222 -20.77 -7.00 15.87
CA THR A 222 -21.15 -8.43 15.98
C THR A 222 -20.93 -9.13 14.64
N ASN A 223 -20.58 -10.42 14.65
CA ASN A 223 -20.44 -11.23 13.45
C ASN A 223 -21.78 -11.79 12.89
N GLY A 224 -22.93 -11.26 13.32
CA GLY A 224 -24.26 -11.78 12.96
C GLY A 224 -24.71 -12.99 13.77
N SER A 225 -23.78 -13.77 14.34
CA SER A 225 -24.06 -14.88 15.25
C SER A 225 -23.94 -14.52 16.74
N GLY A 226 -23.72 -13.22 17.03
CA GLY A 226 -23.69 -12.68 18.39
C GLY A 226 -22.33 -12.69 19.08
N ASN A 227 -21.27 -13.14 18.42
CA ASN A 227 -19.91 -12.91 18.93
C ASN A 227 -19.49 -11.47 18.61
N ALA A 228 -19.25 -10.69 19.65
CA ALA A 228 -18.87 -9.29 19.54
C ALA A 228 -17.35 -9.09 19.60
N THR A 229 -16.83 -8.16 18.80
CA THR A 229 -15.39 -7.80 18.70
C THR A 229 -15.22 -6.29 18.59
N TRP A 230 -14.07 -5.75 19.02
CA TRP A 230 -13.74 -4.34 18.81
C TRP A 230 -13.31 -4.07 17.37
N ALA A 231 -13.89 -3.04 16.75
CA ALA A 231 -13.52 -2.54 15.43
C ALA A 231 -13.15 -1.06 15.50
N ASN A 232 -12.23 -0.62 14.65
CA ASN A 232 -11.92 0.80 14.51
C ASN A 232 -13.01 1.50 13.70
N ALA A 233 -13.36 2.74 14.06
CA ALA A 233 -14.28 3.55 13.26
C ALA A 233 -13.79 3.67 11.79
N ALA A 234 -14.59 3.18 10.84
CA ALA A 234 -14.29 3.34 9.41
C ALA A 234 -14.33 4.82 9.05
N GLY A 235 -13.35 5.29 8.28
CA GLY A 235 -13.45 6.61 7.65
C GLY A 235 -14.61 6.57 6.67
N THR A 236 -15.62 7.41 6.84
CA THR A 236 -16.65 7.60 5.82
C THR A 236 -16.02 8.31 4.62
N SER A 237 -16.18 7.74 3.43
CA SER A 237 -16.02 8.48 2.18
C SER A 237 -16.93 9.71 2.22
N SER A 238 -16.38 10.90 1.99
CA SER A 238 -17.14 12.15 2.07
C SER A 238 -16.51 13.16 1.13
N GLY A 239 -17.28 13.68 0.18
CA GLY A 239 -16.72 14.48 -0.90
C GLY A 239 -17.73 14.91 -1.96
N ILE A 240 -17.22 15.54 -3.01
CA ILE A 240 -17.98 15.87 -4.22
C ILE A 240 -17.80 14.71 -5.19
N ASP A 241 -18.91 14.02 -5.47
CA ASP A 241 -18.96 12.97 -6.48
C ASP A 241 -19.71 13.51 -7.71
N ILE A 242 -19.10 13.43 -8.88
CA ILE A 242 -19.69 13.83 -10.17
C ILE A 242 -20.00 12.56 -10.96
N THR A 243 -21.17 12.53 -11.60
CA THR A 243 -21.58 11.38 -12.44
C THR A 243 -21.13 11.59 -13.87
N PHE A 244 -20.46 10.57 -14.42
CA PHE A 244 -20.03 10.50 -15.82
C PHE A 244 -20.56 9.21 -16.46
N ILE A 245 -20.37 9.05 -17.76
CA ILE A 245 -20.51 7.75 -18.44
C ILE A 245 -19.16 7.05 -18.46
N ALA A 246 -19.11 5.78 -18.05
CA ALA A 246 -17.90 4.97 -18.12
C ALA A 246 -17.57 4.64 -19.60
N GLY A 247 -16.40 5.04 -20.08
CA GLY A 247 -15.92 4.71 -21.44
C GLY A 247 -15.40 3.27 -21.54
N GLU A 248 -14.98 2.71 -20.41
CA GLU A 248 -14.50 1.33 -20.28
C GLU A 248 -15.02 0.69 -18.98
N ALA A 249 -14.68 -0.57 -18.72
CA ALA A 249 -14.96 -1.18 -17.43
C ALA A 249 -14.05 -0.58 -16.35
N LEU A 250 -14.64 -0.08 -15.28
CA LEU A 250 -13.95 0.59 -14.16
C LEU A 250 -14.24 -0.14 -12.86
N VAL A 251 -13.27 -0.17 -11.95
CA VAL A 251 -13.42 -0.68 -10.59
C VAL A 251 -13.30 0.45 -9.55
N ALA A 252 -13.93 0.25 -8.39
CA ALA A 252 -13.76 1.18 -7.27
C ALA A 252 -12.28 1.37 -6.91
N GLY A 253 -11.83 2.61 -6.82
CA GLY A 253 -10.43 2.97 -6.58
C GLY A 253 -9.62 3.29 -7.84
N ASP A 254 -10.16 3.06 -9.04
CA ASP A 254 -9.51 3.47 -10.29
C ASP A 254 -9.39 4.99 -10.38
N LYS A 255 -8.23 5.46 -10.86
CA LYS A 255 -7.92 6.88 -11.05
C LYS A 255 -8.34 7.18 -12.47
N VAL A 256 -9.16 8.20 -12.66
CA VAL A 256 -9.81 8.43 -13.95
C VAL A 256 -9.47 9.78 -14.53
N THR A 257 -9.66 9.88 -15.83
CA THR A 257 -9.54 11.10 -16.64
C THR A 257 -10.66 11.15 -17.67
N VAL A 258 -10.83 12.30 -18.33
CA VAL A 258 -11.83 12.49 -19.39
C VAL A 258 -11.26 12.00 -20.72
N SER A 259 -12.02 11.14 -21.39
CA SER A 259 -11.74 10.71 -22.76
C SER A 259 -12.30 11.68 -23.79
N ALA A 260 -11.79 11.59 -25.03
CA ALA A 260 -12.23 12.45 -26.15
C ALA A 260 -13.72 12.31 -26.55
N SER A 261 -14.47 11.40 -25.91
CA SER A 261 -15.89 11.11 -26.19
C SER A 261 -16.83 11.55 -25.05
N ASP A 262 -16.42 12.50 -24.20
CA ASP A 262 -17.12 12.92 -22.97
C ASP A 262 -17.38 11.78 -21.94
N THR A 263 -16.76 10.62 -22.15
CA THR A 263 -16.77 9.50 -21.19
C THR A 263 -15.54 9.52 -20.29
N VAL A 264 -15.54 8.78 -19.18
CA VAL A 264 -14.37 8.63 -18.29
C VAL A 264 -13.70 7.27 -18.47
N ALA A 265 -12.37 7.27 -18.42
CA ALA A 265 -11.55 6.06 -18.51
C ALA A 265 -10.46 6.07 -17.44
N LYS A 266 -9.92 4.89 -17.12
CA LYS A 266 -8.85 4.68 -16.16
C LYS A 266 -7.54 5.24 -16.72
N ILE A 267 -6.82 5.97 -15.89
CA ILE A 267 -5.45 6.36 -16.16
C ILE A 267 -4.59 5.08 -16.15
N GLY A 268 -3.89 4.80 -17.25
CA GLY A 268 -3.16 3.55 -17.45
C GLY A 268 -4.01 2.36 -17.92
N GLY A 269 -5.29 2.58 -18.28
CA GLY A 269 -6.15 1.58 -18.91
C GLY A 269 -5.67 1.20 -20.32
N THR A 270 -5.98 -0.03 -20.76
CA THR A 270 -5.71 -0.48 -22.14
C THR A 270 -6.95 -0.22 -22.97
N VAL A 271 -7.01 0.90 -23.69
CA VAL A 271 -8.13 1.14 -24.62
C VAL A 271 -7.74 0.65 -26.02
N GLY A 272 -8.47 -0.35 -26.50
CA GLY A 272 -8.39 -0.80 -27.88
C GLY A 272 -8.85 0.29 -28.84
N GLY A 273 -8.01 0.62 -29.82
CA GLY A 273 -8.43 1.22 -31.09
C GLY A 273 -8.56 2.75 -31.19
N GLY A 274 -8.07 3.53 -30.23
CA GLY A 274 -8.03 4.99 -30.38
C GLY A 274 -6.92 5.45 -31.35
N SER A 275 -7.17 6.51 -32.12
CA SER A 275 -6.21 7.09 -33.06
C SER A 275 -4.95 7.58 -32.31
N LEU A 276 -3.80 6.98 -32.59
CA LEU A 276 -2.50 7.31 -32.00
C LEU A 276 -2.16 8.79 -32.23
N ARG A 277 -1.86 9.54 -31.15
CA ARG A 277 -1.34 10.91 -31.26
C ARG A 277 0.15 10.85 -31.54
N SER A 278 0.60 11.64 -32.51
CA SER A 278 2.02 11.69 -32.85
C SER A 278 2.53 13.12 -32.93
N SER A 279 3.62 13.41 -32.22
CA SER A 279 4.37 14.67 -32.35
C SER A 279 5.64 14.39 -33.15
N GLU A 280 5.80 15.12 -34.26
CA GLU A 280 6.99 15.04 -35.10
C GLU A 280 8.02 16.07 -34.63
N SER A 281 9.30 15.73 -34.71
CA SER A 281 10.39 16.63 -34.38
C SER A 281 11.61 16.29 -35.22
N ILE A 282 12.32 17.32 -35.68
CA ILE A 282 13.50 17.15 -36.53
C ILE A 282 14.74 16.98 -35.66
N PHE A 283 15.40 15.82 -35.76
CA PHE A 283 16.64 15.57 -35.04
C PHE A 283 17.88 15.96 -35.86
N SER A 284 17.76 16.10 -37.18
CA SER A 284 18.83 16.57 -38.06
C SER A 284 18.28 17.36 -39.26
N THR A 285 18.76 18.59 -39.45
CA THR A 285 18.29 19.53 -40.49
C THR A 285 19.26 19.65 -41.67
N THR A 286 20.01 18.59 -42.00
CA THR A 286 21.06 18.64 -43.03
C THR A 286 20.95 17.47 -43.99
N ASN A 287 21.14 17.75 -45.28
CA ASN A 287 20.83 16.85 -46.40
C ASN A 287 21.90 15.76 -46.58
N ALA A 288 21.89 14.73 -45.72
CA ALA A 288 22.59 13.44 -45.88
C ALA A 288 22.37 12.51 -44.66
N THR A 289 21.13 12.40 -44.14
CA THR A 289 20.89 11.57 -42.94
C THR A 289 20.65 10.11 -43.32
N ASP A 290 21.68 9.26 -43.31
CA ASP A 290 21.55 7.83 -43.61
C ASP A 290 21.83 6.95 -42.37
N LEU A 291 21.44 5.67 -42.44
CA LEU A 291 21.74 4.64 -41.41
C LEU A 291 21.38 5.03 -39.98
N ILE A 292 20.11 5.36 -39.81
CA ILE A 292 19.51 5.72 -38.53
C ILE A 292 19.36 4.46 -37.67
N SER A 293 19.84 4.53 -36.43
CA SER A 293 19.62 3.52 -35.42
C SER A 293 19.23 4.19 -34.10
N VAL A 294 18.20 3.67 -33.43
CA VAL A 294 17.64 4.24 -32.20
C VAL A 294 17.64 3.19 -31.11
N GLU A 295 18.01 3.60 -29.90
CA GLU A 295 17.93 2.75 -28.72
C GLU A 295 17.43 3.51 -27.49
N GLN A 296 16.61 2.84 -26.69
CA GLN A 296 16.19 3.34 -25.39
C GLN A 296 17.32 3.11 -24.36
N VAL A 297 17.84 4.18 -23.76
CA VAL A 297 18.88 4.11 -22.72
C VAL A 297 18.25 4.10 -21.33
N ASP A 298 17.21 4.92 -21.13
CA ASP A 298 16.43 4.96 -19.89
C ASP A 298 14.93 5.09 -20.19
N THR A 299 14.10 5.02 -19.15
CA THR A 299 12.64 5.12 -19.20
C THR A 299 12.17 6.20 -20.18
N TYR A 300 12.74 7.39 -20.17
CA TYR A 300 12.34 8.49 -21.05
C TYR A 300 13.46 9.01 -21.96
N THR A 301 14.59 8.32 -22.02
CA THR A 301 15.79 8.79 -22.72
C THR A 301 16.16 7.80 -23.81
N PHE A 302 16.29 8.31 -25.03
CA PHE A 302 16.73 7.55 -26.18
C PHE A 302 17.91 8.23 -26.87
N VAL A 303 18.67 7.43 -27.61
CA VAL A 303 19.79 7.90 -28.41
C VAL A 303 19.53 7.53 -29.85
N ILE A 304 19.69 8.51 -30.73
CA ILE A 304 19.68 8.32 -32.18
C ILE A 304 21.12 8.41 -32.66
N ALA A 305 21.59 7.40 -33.36
CA ALA A 305 22.82 7.45 -34.13
C ALA A 305 22.48 7.48 -35.63
N TYR A 306 23.21 8.31 -36.38
CA TYR A 306 22.97 8.52 -37.80
C TYR A 306 24.23 9.03 -38.50
N GLN A 307 24.28 8.81 -39.81
CA GLN A 307 25.30 9.37 -40.69
C GLN A 307 24.89 10.76 -41.14
N LYS A 308 25.83 11.69 -41.28
CA LYS A 308 25.62 13.03 -41.83
C LYS A 308 26.87 13.50 -42.58
N ASN A 309 26.74 14.48 -43.49
CA ASN A 309 27.85 15.13 -44.19
C ASN A 309 28.80 14.17 -44.96
N GLY A 310 28.28 13.18 -45.67
CA GLY A 310 29.09 12.33 -46.57
C GLY A 310 29.92 11.24 -45.89
N ALA A 311 29.71 11.02 -44.58
CA ALA A 311 29.88 9.76 -43.83
C ALA A 311 30.23 9.91 -42.34
N ASP A 312 30.19 11.13 -41.81
CA ASP A 312 30.45 11.37 -40.40
C ASP A 312 29.37 10.73 -39.52
N VAL A 313 29.83 10.11 -38.44
CA VAL A 313 28.95 9.42 -37.49
C VAL A 313 28.56 10.38 -36.39
N TYR A 314 27.27 10.57 -36.20
CA TYR A 314 26.71 11.41 -35.14
C TYR A 314 25.85 10.59 -34.20
N ALA A 315 25.78 11.05 -32.96
CA ALA A 315 24.83 10.59 -31.96
C ALA A 315 24.12 11.80 -31.34
N ARG A 316 22.84 11.64 -30.99
CA ARG A 316 22.07 12.67 -30.32
C ARG A 316 21.13 12.03 -29.31
N ALA A 317 21.20 12.49 -28.07
CA ALA A 317 20.27 12.04 -27.04
C ALA A 317 19.01 12.89 -27.09
N ALA A 318 17.90 12.29 -26.73
CA ALA A 318 16.62 12.93 -26.62
C ALA A 318 15.88 12.40 -25.41
N THR A 319 15.13 13.30 -24.77
CA THR A 319 14.27 12.96 -23.64
C THR A 319 12.83 13.24 -24.00
N VAL A 320 11.93 12.45 -23.46
CA VAL A 320 10.50 12.68 -23.60
C VAL A 320 9.88 13.07 -22.29
N SER A 321 9.17 14.18 -22.32
CA SER A 321 8.38 14.63 -21.18
C SER A 321 7.08 15.23 -21.69
N ALA A 322 5.95 14.81 -21.12
CA ALA A 322 4.61 15.29 -21.47
C ALA A 322 4.29 15.25 -22.98
N GLY A 323 4.70 14.19 -23.69
CA GLY A 323 4.46 14.07 -25.13
C GLY A 323 5.45 14.84 -26.02
N ILE A 324 6.35 15.64 -25.44
CA ILE A 324 7.31 16.50 -26.15
C ILE A 324 8.68 15.82 -26.18
N VAL A 325 9.25 15.71 -27.39
CA VAL A 325 10.63 15.29 -27.59
C VAL A 325 11.54 16.51 -27.43
N THR A 326 12.50 16.43 -26.51
CA THR A 326 13.54 17.44 -26.34
C THR A 326 14.90 16.84 -26.66
N PHE A 327 15.56 17.36 -27.70
CA PHE A 327 16.89 16.94 -28.08
C PHE A 327 17.98 17.65 -27.28
N GLY A 328 19.01 16.90 -26.90
CA GLY A 328 20.29 17.45 -26.48
C GLY A 328 21.12 17.96 -27.66
N THR A 329 22.38 18.30 -27.38
CA THR A 329 23.35 18.72 -28.40
C THR A 329 23.74 17.55 -29.29
N GLU A 330 23.79 17.78 -30.60
CA GLU A 330 24.33 16.83 -31.57
C GLU A 330 25.81 16.57 -31.30
N LYS A 331 26.21 15.29 -31.22
CA LYS A 331 27.58 14.88 -30.91
C LYS A 331 28.20 14.18 -32.11
N LEU A 332 29.27 14.75 -32.65
CA LEU A 332 30.16 14.07 -33.59
C LEU A 332 30.89 12.94 -32.86
N VAL A 333 30.68 11.72 -33.33
CA VAL A 333 31.33 10.50 -32.84
C VAL A 333 32.64 10.26 -33.59
N GLU A 334 32.58 10.37 -34.92
CA GLU A 334 33.73 10.14 -35.78
C GLU A 334 33.61 10.91 -37.10
N THR A 335 34.69 11.56 -37.50
CA THR A 335 34.87 12.06 -38.88
C THR A 335 35.28 10.93 -39.80
N SER A 336 34.55 10.75 -40.88
CA SER A 336 34.86 9.76 -41.91
C SER A 336 35.87 10.28 -42.92
N SER A 337 36.55 9.36 -43.61
CA SER A 337 37.44 9.69 -44.74
C SER A 337 36.69 9.80 -46.08
N GLY A 338 35.38 10.09 -46.06
CA GLY A 338 34.57 10.39 -47.25
C GLY A 338 33.95 9.19 -47.97
N ALA A 339 33.49 8.15 -47.26
CA ALA A 339 32.78 7.04 -47.87
C ALA A 339 31.62 6.56 -46.98
N ASP A 340 30.45 6.29 -47.58
CA ASP A 340 29.18 5.95 -46.89
C ASP A 340 29.25 4.70 -46.02
N LEU A 341 28.76 4.76 -44.77
CA LEU A 341 28.72 3.60 -43.89
C LEU A 341 27.85 2.49 -44.50
N SER A 342 28.13 1.23 -44.15
CA SER A 342 27.33 0.09 -44.63
C SER A 342 26.24 -0.32 -43.64
N HIS A 343 26.53 -0.25 -42.33
CA HIS A 343 25.63 -0.64 -41.25
C HIS A 343 25.92 0.17 -39.98
N SER A 344 24.88 0.42 -39.18
CA SER A 344 24.98 0.95 -37.82
C SER A 344 24.08 0.14 -36.89
N ALA A 345 24.52 -0.01 -35.65
CA ALA A 345 23.76 -0.65 -34.60
C ALA A 345 24.05 0.01 -33.26
N ILE A 346 23.04 0.10 -32.41
CA ILE A 346 23.14 0.68 -31.07
C ILE A 346 22.51 -0.29 -30.08
N ALA A 347 23.10 -0.40 -28.89
CA ALA A 347 22.53 -1.19 -27.80
C ALA A 347 22.73 -0.48 -26.47
N LYS A 348 21.72 -0.58 -25.60
CA LYS A 348 21.82 -0.15 -24.22
C LYS A 348 22.90 -0.93 -23.50
N LEU A 349 23.62 -0.26 -22.61
CA LEU A 349 24.45 -0.92 -21.60
C LEU A 349 23.78 -0.78 -20.24
N ASN A 350 23.44 0.43 -19.81
CA ASN A 350 22.73 0.68 -18.55
C ASN A 350 21.90 1.96 -18.65
N THR A 351 21.46 2.52 -17.54
CA THR A 351 20.53 3.67 -17.48
C THR A 351 21.07 4.95 -18.09
N ASN A 352 22.39 5.06 -18.34
CA ASN A 352 22.95 6.23 -19.02
C ASN A 352 24.04 5.91 -20.03
N LYS A 353 24.32 4.63 -20.31
CA LYS A 353 25.33 4.23 -21.29
C LYS A 353 24.76 3.37 -22.39
N PHE A 354 25.34 3.55 -23.57
CA PHE A 354 25.07 2.76 -24.75
C PHE A 354 26.38 2.42 -25.47
N VAL A 355 26.36 1.39 -26.30
CA VAL A 355 27.39 1.13 -27.30
C VAL A 355 26.84 1.46 -28.66
N LEU A 356 27.59 2.24 -29.43
CA LEU A 356 27.35 2.47 -30.85
C LEU A 356 28.40 1.69 -31.64
N ALA A 357 27.93 0.95 -32.63
CA ALA A 357 28.74 0.13 -33.49
C ALA A 357 28.43 0.46 -34.96
N TRP A 358 29.45 0.56 -35.81
CA TRP A 358 29.28 0.82 -37.24
C TRP A 358 30.35 0.15 -38.07
N ASP A 359 29.96 -0.13 -39.32
CA ASP A 359 30.86 -0.64 -40.34
C ASP A 359 31.21 0.49 -41.32
N PRO A 360 32.51 0.77 -41.55
CA PRO A 360 32.94 1.75 -42.54
C PRO A 360 32.54 1.35 -43.98
N ALA A 361 32.64 2.29 -44.90
CA ALA A 361 32.17 2.11 -46.27
C ALA A 361 32.82 0.97 -47.02
N ASN A 362 32.03 0.21 -47.77
CA ASN A 362 32.51 -0.96 -48.51
C ASN A 362 33.24 -1.97 -47.61
N SER A 363 32.98 -1.97 -46.28
CA SER A 363 33.54 -2.97 -45.36
C SER A 363 33.26 -4.40 -45.81
N CYS A 364 32.17 -4.56 -46.55
CA CYS A 364 31.76 -5.79 -47.18
C CYS A 364 32.69 -6.26 -48.29
N ASP A 365 33.15 -5.37 -49.17
CA ASP A 365 33.84 -5.75 -50.40
C ASP A 365 35.37 -5.60 -50.31
N ILE A 366 35.89 -5.03 -49.22
CA ILE A 366 37.33 -4.69 -49.09
C ILE A 366 37.96 -5.43 -47.90
N SER A 367 38.99 -6.24 -48.21
CA SER A 367 39.82 -6.92 -47.21
C SER A 367 40.51 -5.92 -46.27
N GLY A 368 40.43 -6.14 -44.96
CA GLY A 368 41.17 -5.36 -43.96
C GLY A 368 40.39 -4.24 -43.27
N GLN A 369 39.12 -4.03 -43.63
CA GLN A 369 38.21 -3.16 -42.87
C GLN A 369 37.76 -3.83 -41.57
N SER A 370 37.39 -3.02 -40.58
CA SER A 370 37.13 -3.48 -39.21
C SER A 370 35.93 -2.74 -38.65
N SER A 371 35.04 -3.47 -37.99
CA SER A 371 33.89 -2.89 -37.29
C SER A 371 34.38 -1.99 -36.16
N ARG A 372 33.73 -0.84 -36.01
CA ARG A 372 34.09 0.18 -35.04
C ARG A 372 33.04 0.22 -33.94
N PHE A 373 33.49 0.45 -32.71
CA PHE A 373 32.66 0.45 -31.52
C PHE A 373 33.05 1.62 -30.64
N VAL A 374 32.07 2.23 -29.99
CA VAL A 374 32.32 3.25 -29.00
C VAL A 374 31.27 3.24 -27.90
N VAL A 375 31.70 3.52 -26.67
CA VAL A 375 30.79 3.71 -25.55
C VAL A 375 30.42 5.17 -25.48
N GLY A 376 29.12 5.46 -25.50
CA GLY A 376 28.57 6.77 -25.19
C GLY A 376 27.96 6.80 -23.80
N THR A 377 28.09 7.93 -23.12
CA THR A 377 27.37 8.24 -21.88
C THR A 377 26.44 9.43 -22.14
N VAL A 378 25.16 9.27 -21.80
CA VAL A 378 24.18 10.36 -21.80
C VAL A 378 24.28 11.09 -20.47
N GLU A 379 24.65 12.36 -20.54
CA GLU A 379 24.78 13.22 -19.36
C GLU A 379 23.41 13.75 -18.91
N THR A 380 23.34 14.29 -17.69
CA THR A 380 22.09 14.82 -17.11
C THR A 380 21.53 16.01 -17.89
N ASP A 381 22.38 16.77 -18.59
CA ASP A 381 22.02 17.86 -19.49
C ASP A 381 21.65 17.38 -20.91
N LYS A 382 21.57 16.06 -21.12
CA LYS A 382 21.26 15.40 -22.39
C LYS A 382 22.37 15.51 -23.43
N SER A 383 23.54 16.04 -23.08
CA SER A 383 24.73 15.93 -23.93
C SER A 383 25.24 14.48 -23.94
N ILE A 384 26.04 14.14 -24.95
CA ILE A 384 26.68 12.82 -25.05
C ILE A 384 28.20 12.99 -24.92
N THR A 385 28.78 12.28 -23.97
CA THR A 385 30.24 12.05 -23.91
C THR A 385 30.57 10.71 -24.56
N ILE A 386 31.68 10.66 -25.29
CA ILE A 386 32.08 9.51 -26.12
C ILE A 386 33.48 9.06 -25.68
N GLY A 387 33.66 7.75 -25.54
CA GLY A 387 34.95 7.12 -25.28
C GLY A 387 35.89 7.10 -26.50
N SER A 388 36.99 6.36 -26.39
CA SER A 388 37.84 6.09 -27.56
C SER A 388 37.18 5.07 -28.48
N VAL A 389 37.21 5.31 -29.79
CA VAL A 389 36.73 4.34 -30.78
C VAL A 389 37.60 3.09 -30.74
N TYR A 390 36.99 1.96 -30.41
CA TYR A 390 37.61 0.64 -30.48
C TYR A 390 37.40 0.06 -31.88
N THR A 391 38.46 -0.49 -32.46
CA THR A 391 38.41 -1.17 -33.75
C THR A 391 38.54 -2.67 -33.52
N ASN A 392 37.51 -3.44 -33.86
CA ASN A 392 37.55 -4.89 -33.77
C ASN A 392 37.90 -5.46 -35.15
N LYS A 393 39.03 -6.16 -35.22
CA LYS A 393 39.54 -6.79 -36.45
C LYS A 393 39.54 -8.32 -36.33
N PRO A 394 38.40 -8.98 -36.57
CA PRO A 394 38.31 -10.40 -36.75
C PRO A 394 38.74 -10.73 -38.19
N ALA A 395 39.98 -11.20 -38.34
CA ALA A 395 40.50 -11.91 -39.52
C ALA A 395 40.69 -11.12 -40.85
N ALA A 396 41.23 -11.83 -41.85
CA ALA A 396 41.93 -11.30 -43.03
C ALA A 396 41.01 -10.80 -44.18
N GLN A 397 39.68 -10.83 -44.01
CA GLN A 397 38.68 -10.56 -45.05
C GLN A 397 37.67 -9.48 -44.58
N GLY A 398 36.88 -8.92 -45.50
CA GLY A 398 35.90 -7.86 -45.21
C GLY A 398 34.72 -8.34 -44.34
N ILE A 399 34.23 -7.45 -43.46
CA ILE A 399 33.18 -7.71 -42.46
C ILE A 399 31.91 -6.95 -42.84
N CYS A 400 30.75 -7.60 -42.69
CA CYS A 400 29.42 -7.04 -42.89
C CYS A 400 28.46 -7.40 -41.77
N GLY A 401 27.35 -6.67 -41.72
CA GLY A 401 26.15 -7.10 -41.00
C GLY A 401 26.38 -7.06 -39.50
N LEU A 402 26.97 -5.96 -39.04
CA LEU A 402 27.19 -5.73 -37.63
C LEU A 402 25.85 -5.51 -36.91
N ILE A 403 25.58 -6.37 -35.93
CA ILE A 403 24.46 -6.20 -35.01
C ILE A 403 24.95 -6.39 -33.58
N VAL A 404 24.40 -5.59 -32.66
CA VAL A 404 24.74 -5.63 -31.24
C VAL A 404 23.47 -5.74 -30.40
N ALA A 405 23.58 -6.37 -29.23
CA ALA A 405 22.56 -6.29 -28.20
C ALA A 405 23.18 -6.30 -26.81
N GLN A 406 22.44 -5.71 -25.87
CA GLN A 406 22.77 -5.79 -24.45
C GLN A 406 22.84 -7.26 -24.00
N LEU A 407 23.82 -7.56 -23.16
CA LEU A 407 23.84 -8.79 -22.35
C LEU A 407 23.65 -8.44 -20.88
N ASP A 408 24.42 -7.52 -20.34
CA ASP A 408 24.31 -7.09 -18.94
C ASP A 408 24.59 -5.58 -18.85
N ASN A 409 24.58 -5.02 -17.64
CA ASN A 409 24.80 -3.59 -17.41
C ASN A 409 26.16 -3.05 -17.89
N ASP A 410 27.11 -3.96 -18.11
CA ASP A 410 28.48 -3.74 -18.52
C ASP A 410 28.92 -4.64 -19.69
N LYS A 411 27.99 -5.37 -20.33
CA LYS A 411 28.32 -6.33 -21.39
C LYS A 411 27.37 -6.23 -22.56
N PHE A 412 27.91 -6.42 -23.74
CA PHE A 412 27.13 -6.57 -24.97
C PHE A 412 27.66 -7.73 -25.80
N LEU A 413 26.78 -8.31 -26.63
CA LEU A 413 27.17 -9.25 -27.66
C LEU A 413 27.26 -8.51 -28.99
N ALA A 414 28.33 -8.74 -29.74
CA ALA A 414 28.43 -8.35 -31.14
C ALA A 414 28.41 -9.58 -32.04
N LEU A 415 27.58 -9.52 -33.08
CA LEU A 415 27.65 -10.44 -34.22
C LEU A 415 28.17 -9.70 -35.45
N HIS A 416 29.02 -10.39 -36.18
CA HIS A 416 29.49 -9.95 -37.48
C HIS A 416 29.63 -11.14 -38.43
N SER A 417 29.50 -10.86 -39.73
CA SER A 417 29.66 -11.85 -40.80
C SER A 417 30.84 -11.49 -41.70
N GLU A 418 31.63 -12.49 -42.09
CA GLU A 418 32.61 -12.32 -43.15
C GLU A 418 31.93 -12.41 -44.52
N TYR A 419 32.15 -11.40 -45.37
CA TYR A 419 31.46 -11.31 -46.67
C TYR A 419 31.83 -12.45 -47.62
N SER A 420 33.13 -12.78 -47.71
CA SER A 420 33.64 -13.75 -48.69
C SER A 420 33.48 -15.21 -48.27
N SER A 421 33.40 -15.48 -46.97
CA SER A 421 33.29 -16.85 -46.42
C SER A 421 31.89 -17.20 -45.92
N GLY A 422 31.06 -16.20 -45.59
CA GLY A 422 29.76 -16.39 -44.94
C GLY A 422 29.85 -16.82 -43.47
N ASN A 423 31.05 -16.83 -42.88
CA ASN A 423 31.24 -17.23 -41.49
C ASN A 423 30.62 -16.21 -40.53
N LYS A 424 29.93 -16.72 -39.51
CA LYS A 424 29.31 -15.93 -38.45
C LYS A 424 30.19 -15.96 -37.20
N TYR A 425 30.44 -14.81 -36.62
CA TYR A 425 31.23 -14.69 -35.42
C TYR A 425 30.43 -14.01 -34.32
N ALA A 426 30.50 -14.60 -33.13
CA ALA A 426 29.96 -14.03 -31.92
C ALA A 426 31.07 -13.70 -30.95
N GLN A 427 31.03 -12.48 -30.40
CA GLN A 427 31.96 -12.04 -29.37
C GLN A 427 31.23 -11.27 -28.28
N VAL A 428 31.51 -11.63 -27.04
CA VAL A 428 31.10 -10.84 -25.87
C VAL A 428 32.14 -9.76 -25.64
N ALA A 429 31.67 -8.54 -25.43
CA ALA A 429 32.49 -7.44 -24.96
C ALA A 429 32.10 -7.04 -23.54
N THR A 430 33.11 -6.73 -22.73
CA THR A 430 32.96 -6.13 -21.39
C THR A 430 33.35 -4.66 -21.44
N VAL A 431 32.60 -3.82 -20.73
CA VAL A 431 32.77 -2.37 -20.70
C VAL A 431 33.11 -1.91 -19.30
N SER A 432 34.28 -1.28 -19.14
CA SER A 432 34.71 -0.66 -17.88
C SER A 432 34.95 0.83 -18.12
N GLY A 433 34.13 1.68 -17.49
CA GLY A 433 34.12 3.12 -17.80
C GLY A 433 33.63 3.36 -19.24
N THR A 434 34.56 3.72 -20.13
CA THR A 434 34.35 3.86 -21.59
C THR A 434 35.20 2.88 -22.41
N THR A 435 35.99 2.03 -21.74
CA THR A 435 36.90 1.07 -22.38
C THR A 435 36.17 -0.21 -22.71
N ILE A 436 36.29 -0.65 -23.97
CA ILE A 436 35.73 -1.90 -24.48
C ILE A 436 36.83 -2.98 -24.49
N THR A 437 36.52 -4.17 -23.97
CA THR A 437 37.39 -5.35 -24.04
C THR A 437 36.60 -6.53 -24.63
N PHE A 438 36.98 -6.98 -25.81
CA PHE A 438 36.37 -8.16 -26.45
C PHE A 438 36.98 -9.46 -25.94
N GLY A 439 36.14 -10.47 -25.70
CA GLY A 439 36.54 -11.85 -25.50
C GLY A 439 36.85 -12.56 -26.82
N SER A 440 37.10 -13.87 -26.75
CA SER A 440 37.39 -14.69 -27.92
C SER A 440 36.18 -14.82 -28.86
N ALA A 441 36.44 -14.81 -30.17
CA ALA A 441 35.42 -15.05 -31.19
C ALA A 441 34.98 -16.50 -31.21
N VAL A 442 33.67 -16.73 -31.21
CA VAL A 442 33.06 -18.03 -31.49
C VAL A 442 32.48 -18.03 -32.89
N MET A 443 33.06 -18.89 -33.72
CA MET A 443 32.69 -19.13 -35.11
C MET A 443 31.51 -20.08 -35.24
N ARG A 444 30.60 -19.79 -36.16
CA ARG A 444 29.68 -20.76 -36.77
C ARG A 444 29.99 -20.82 -38.26
N SER A 445 30.58 -21.94 -38.68
CA SER A 445 30.99 -22.17 -40.07
C SER A 445 29.79 -22.21 -41.01
N ALA A 446 29.92 -21.53 -42.15
CA ALA A 446 29.07 -21.78 -43.30
C ALA A 446 29.47 -23.13 -43.93
N SER A 447 28.53 -24.04 -44.18
CA SER A 447 28.83 -25.18 -45.04
C SER A 447 28.96 -24.68 -46.49
N LEU A 448 30.20 -24.45 -46.92
CA LEU A 448 30.69 -24.29 -48.30
C LEU A 448 30.00 -23.21 -49.18
N GLY A 449 30.74 -22.12 -49.46
CA GLY A 449 30.60 -21.29 -50.67
C GLY A 449 29.41 -20.33 -50.75
N THR A 450 28.89 -19.89 -49.60
CA THR A 450 27.53 -19.33 -49.50
C THR A 450 27.50 -17.90 -48.95
N TYR A 451 26.72 -17.02 -49.58
CA TYR A 451 26.46 -15.65 -49.12
C TYR A 451 25.55 -15.67 -47.89
N ILE A 452 26.05 -15.23 -46.75
CA ILE A 452 25.32 -15.29 -45.49
C ILE A 452 25.46 -13.92 -44.82
N GLY A 453 24.48 -13.04 -45.04
CA GLY A 453 24.46 -11.72 -44.43
C GLY A 453 23.62 -11.71 -43.15
N TYR A 454 24.09 -10.99 -42.13
CA TYR A 454 23.17 -10.28 -41.22
C TYR A 454 22.68 -8.97 -41.87
N LYS A 455 22.73 -8.84 -43.20
CA LYS A 455 22.09 -7.71 -43.87
C LYS A 455 20.62 -7.71 -43.44
N TRP A 456 20.25 -6.61 -42.79
CA TRP A 456 18.93 -6.43 -42.18
C TRP A 456 18.59 -7.40 -41.03
N GLY A 457 19.57 -8.10 -40.46
CA GLY A 457 19.37 -8.88 -39.24
C GLY A 457 19.12 -7.98 -38.05
N SER A 458 18.48 -8.52 -37.02
CA SER A 458 18.21 -7.82 -35.77
C SER A 458 18.57 -8.71 -34.60
N MET A 459 18.89 -8.11 -33.46
CA MET A 459 19.23 -8.80 -32.22
C MET A 459 18.63 -8.06 -31.03
N ARG A 460 18.08 -8.80 -30.07
CA ARG A 460 17.62 -8.24 -28.80
C ARG A 460 18.02 -9.13 -27.64
N GLN A 461 18.23 -8.49 -26.49
CA GLN A 461 18.43 -9.18 -25.22
C GLN A 461 17.18 -9.99 -24.87
N LEU A 462 17.37 -11.22 -24.41
CA LEU A 462 16.31 -12.05 -23.86
C LEU A 462 16.42 -12.11 -22.34
N THR A 463 17.63 -12.41 -21.86
CA THR A 463 18.03 -12.45 -20.45
C THR A 463 19.45 -11.93 -20.34
N THR A 464 20.03 -11.87 -19.13
CA THR A 464 21.39 -11.35 -18.97
C THR A 464 22.49 -12.21 -19.61
N ASP A 465 22.13 -13.44 -19.97
CA ASP A 465 22.99 -14.47 -20.55
C ASP A 465 22.51 -14.96 -21.93
N LYS A 466 21.44 -14.38 -22.49
CA LYS A 466 20.90 -14.82 -23.78
C LYS A 466 20.44 -13.66 -24.64
N VAL A 467 20.64 -13.82 -25.95
CA VAL A 467 20.07 -12.96 -26.98
C VAL A 467 19.31 -13.80 -27.99
N VAL A 468 18.29 -13.19 -28.60
CA VAL A 468 17.62 -13.73 -29.78
C VAL A 468 18.00 -12.87 -30.98
N TYR A 469 18.24 -13.51 -32.12
CA TYR A 469 18.65 -12.82 -33.34
C TYR A 469 18.05 -13.46 -34.59
N THR A 470 17.84 -12.65 -35.62
CA THR A 470 17.49 -13.11 -36.97
C THR A 470 18.73 -13.22 -37.84
N SER A 471 18.71 -14.16 -38.78
CA SER A 471 19.77 -14.26 -39.78
C SER A 471 19.30 -14.95 -41.05
N THR A 472 19.99 -14.64 -42.15
CA THR A 472 19.80 -15.32 -43.43
C THR A 472 20.94 -16.32 -43.64
N ILE A 473 20.63 -17.44 -44.30
CA ILE A 473 21.59 -18.44 -44.77
C ILE A 473 21.29 -18.71 -46.25
N TYR A 474 22.24 -18.46 -47.16
CA TYR A 474 22.20 -19.04 -48.51
C TYR A 474 22.75 -20.46 -48.43
N ASN A 475 22.17 -21.41 -49.16
CA ASN A 475 22.66 -22.79 -49.24
C ASN A 475 23.32 -23.14 -50.60
N GLY A 476 23.51 -22.15 -51.46
CA GLY A 476 24.04 -22.32 -52.83
C GLY A 476 22.95 -22.35 -53.91
N ALA A 477 21.67 -22.44 -53.51
CA ALA A 477 20.52 -22.40 -54.41
C ALA A 477 19.45 -21.42 -53.95
N THR A 478 19.12 -21.41 -52.66
CA THR A 478 18.07 -20.60 -52.06
C THR A 478 18.51 -19.95 -50.76
N PHE A 479 17.84 -18.87 -50.39
CA PHE A 479 18.04 -18.19 -49.11
C PHE A 479 17.03 -18.67 -48.07
N HIS A 480 17.48 -18.82 -46.84
CA HIS A 480 16.70 -19.30 -45.71
C HIS A 480 16.78 -18.27 -44.59
N VAL A 481 15.64 -17.73 -44.18
CA VAL A 481 15.55 -16.72 -43.13
C VAL A 481 14.93 -17.33 -41.89
N GLY A 482 15.56 -17.07 -40.75
CA GLY A 482 15.18 -17.70 -39.50
C GLY A 482 15.69 -16.98 -38.29
N VAL A 483 15.28 -17.50 -37.14
CA VAL A 483 15.58 -16.97 -35.81
C VAL A 483 16.37 -18.00 -35.01
N SER A 484 17.24 -17.53 -34.13
CA SER A 484 18.10 -18.37 -33.29
C SER A 484 18.36 -17.67 -31.96
N VAL A 485 18.73 -18.46 -30.95
CA VAL A 485 19.18 -17.96 -29.64
C VAL A 485 20.70 -18.15 -29.53
N ILE A 486 21.40 -17.19 -28.94
CA ILE A 486 22.76 -17.39 -28.43
C ILE A 486 22.69 -17.38 -26.92
N SER A 487 23.24 -18.41 -26.29
CA SER A 487 23.48 -18.45 -24.84
C SER A 487 24.93 -18.11 -24.54
N VAL A 488 25.18 -17.42 -23.43
CA VAL A 488 26.51 -16.94 -23.04
C VAL A 488 26.84 -17.49 -21.66
N SER A 489 27.94 -18.24 -21.56
CA SER A 489 28.50 -18.67 -20.27
C SER A 489 29.80 -17.94 -20.02
N GLY A 490 29.81 -17.02 -19.04
CA GLY A 490 30.92 -16.11 -18.80
C GLY A 490 31.11 -15.15 -19.98
N THR A 491 32.10 -15.42 -20.83
CA THR A 491 32.38 -14.66 -22.06
C THR A 491 32.29 -15.53 -23.33
N THR A 492 31.80 -16.76 -23.21
CA THR A 492 31.75 -17.74 -24.32
C THR A 492 30.33 -17.86 -24.88
N PRO A 493 30.07 -17.37 -26.11
CA PRO A 493 28.83 -17.59 -26.84
C PRO A 493 28.65 -19.05 -27.28
N THR A 494 27.40 -19.52 -27.31
CA THR A 494 26.99 -20.80 -27.89
C THR A 494 25.78 -20.58 -28.78
N TYR A 495 25.89 -20.96 -30.06
CA TYR A 495 24.81 -20.85 -31.03
C TYR A 495 23.75 -21.94 -30.81
N GLY A 496 22.48 -21.53 -30.74
CA GLY A 496 21.34 -22.42 -30.81
C GLY A 496 21.00 -22.87 -32.24
N THR A 497 20.00 -23.74 -32.33
CA THR A 497 19.46 -24.22 -33.61
C THR A 497 18.60 -23.13 -34.24
N MET A 498 18.69 -23.00 -35.57
CA MET A 498 17.89 -22.05 -36.33
C MET A 498 16.50 -22.62 -36.61
N VAL A 499 15.47 -21.80 -36.42
CA VAL A 499 14.09 -22.09 -36.83
C VAL A 499 13.71 -21.13 -37.96
N GLU A 500 13.37 -21.69 -39.12
CA GLU A 500 13.07 -20.92 -40.33
C GLU A 500 11.63 -20.40 -40.32
N PHE A 501 11.44 -19.15 -40.77
CA PHE A 501 10.12 -18.57 -41.03
C PHE A 501 9.95 -18.09 -42.48
N GLN A 502 11.03 -17.99 -43.26
CA GLN A 502 10.99 -17.92 -44.72
C GLN A 502 11.95 -18.95 -45.32
N PRO A 503 11.49 -20.18 -45.61
CA PRO A 503 12.31 -21.18 -46.27
C PRO A 503 12.39 -20.90 -47.77
N THR A 504 13.53 -21.20 -48.39
CA THR A 504 13.68 -21.32 -49.85
C THR A 504 13.40 -20.05 -50.69
N ASN A 505 13.79 -18.88 -50.21
CA ASN A 505 13.66 -17.62 -50.93
C ASN A 505 14.61 -17.52 -52.14
N THR A 506 14.19 -16.76 -53.16
CA THR A 506 14.99 -16.44 -54.35
C THR A 506 15.92 -15.23 -54.16
N SER A 507 15.74 -14.47 -53.08
CA SER A 507 16.59 -13.38 -52.62
C SER A 507 16.85 -13.49 -51.11
N ASP A 508 17.76 -12.67 -50.59
CA ASP A 508 18.28 -12.67 -49.22
C ASP A 508 17.27 -12.39 -48.08
N GLY A 509 15.96 -12.46 -48.38
CA GLY A 509 14.89 -12.48 -47.38
C GLY A 509 14.28 -11.14 -47.04
N GLY A 510 14.87 -10.05 -47.55
CA GLY A 510 14.36 -8.71 -47.37
C GLY A 510 14.59 -8.13 -45.96
N ARG A 511 14.04 -6.93 -45.72
CA ARG A 511 14.17 -6.23 -44.44
C ARG A 511 13.39 -6.95 -43.33
N GLN A 512 13.98 -7.02 -42.14
CA GLN A 512 13.36 -7.61 -40.96
C GLN A 512 13.83 -6.87 -39.70
N ASP A 513 12.99 -6.87 -38.68
CA ASP A 513 13.35 -6.43 -37.34
C ASP A 513 12.63 -7.28 -36.30
N LEU A 514 13.18 -7.36 -35.09
CA LEU A 514 12.65 -8.20 -34.03
C LEU A 514 12.57 -7.44 -32.71
N VAL A 515 11.61 -7.85 -31.89
CA VAL A 515 11.45 -7.36 -30.52
C VAL A 515 11.18 -8.51 -29.56
N VAL A 516 11.62 -8.33 -28.31
CA VAL A 516 11.31 -9.20 -27.16
C VAL A 516 10.33 -8.44 -26.24
N PRO A 517 9.00 -8.62 -26.39
CA PRO A 517 8.03 -7.88 -25.58
C PRO A 517 7.98 -8.37 -24.12
N SER A 518 8.32 -9.64 -23.87
CA SER A 518 8.50 -10.26 -22.55
C SER A 518 9.62 -11.29 -22.59
N SER A 519 10.07 -11.80 -21.44
CA SER A 519 11.26 -12.68 -21.33
C SER A 519 11.19 -13.98 -22.13
N ASP A 520 9.99 -14.42 -22.52
CA ASP A 520 9.76 -15.77 -23.06
C ASP A 520 9.16 -15.75 -24.47
N ASN A 521 8.98 -14.57 -25.06
CA ASN A 521 8.44 -14.41 -26.41
C ASN A 521 9.20 -13.37 -27.23
N PHE A 522 9.05 -13.49 -28.54
CA PHE A 522 9.58 -12.54 -29.50
C PHE A 522 8.60 -12.36 -30.65
N VAL A 523 8.77 -11.26 -31.37
CA VAL A 523 8.01 -10.96 -32.58
C VAL A 523 8.97 -10.48 -33.65
N ILE A 524 8.75 -10.94 -34.87
CA ILE A 524 9.51 -10.54 -36.04
C ILE A 524 8.55 -9.89 -37.02
N ALA A 525 8.85 -8.67 -37.42
CA ALA A 525 8.23 -8.01 -38.56
C ALA A 525 9.18 -8.09 -39.76
N TYR A 526 8.69 -8.52 -40.92
CA TYR A 526 9.55 -8.81 -42.05
C TYR A 526 8.88 -8.59 -43.41
N GLN A 527 9.71 -8.33 -44.41
CA GLN A 527 9.36 -8.36 -45.83
C GLN A 527 9.29 -9.82 -46.29
N ASN A 528 8.09 -10.31 -46.63
CA ASN A 528 7.91 -11.69 -47.06
C ASN A 528 8.13 -11.81 -48.58
N VAL A 529 9.38 -12.04 -48.99
CA VAL A 529 9.78 -12.04 -50.40
C VAL A 529 9.12 -13.19 -51.20
N ALA A 530 8.87 -14.33 -50.56
CA ALA A 530 8.11 -15.43 -51.15
C ALA A 530 6.64 -15.08 -51.42
N ASN A 531 6.09 -14.10 -50.70
CA ASN A 531 4.74 -13.59 -50.87
C ASN A 531 4.75 -12.15 -51.41
N SER A 532 5.49 -11.92 -52.50
CA SER A 532 5.55 -10.63 -53.19
C SER A 532 5.98 -9.46 -52.31
N SER A 533 6.92 -9.70 -51.39
CA SER A 533 7.48 -8.70 -50.47
C SER A 533 6.47 -8.04 -49.53
N LYS A 534 5.35 -8.71 -49.24
CA LYS A 534 4.31 -8.21 -48.33
C LYS A 534 4.81 -8.11 -46.89
N GLY A 535 4.35 -7.10 -46.16
CA GLY A 535 4.64 -6.93 -44.74
C GLY A 535 3.98 -8.02 -43.91
N THR A 536 4.78 -8.82 -43.20
CA THR A 536 4.31 -9.97 -42.41
C THR A 536 4.88 -9.95 -41.00
N LEU A 537 4.07 -10.35 -40.02
CA LEU A 537 4.44 -10.55 -38.62
C LEU A 537 4.40 -12.04 -38.27
N ILE A 538 5.34 -12.48 -37.43
CA ILE A 538 5.30 -13.79 -36.79
C ILE A 538 5.76 -13.68 -35.34
N ALA A 539 5.02 -14.31 -34.44
CA ALA A 539 5.36 -14.39 -33.02
C ALA A 539 5.91 -15.80 -32.69
N GLY A 540 6.78 -15.88 -31.68
CA GLY A 540 7.30 -17.15 -31.20
C GLY A 540 7.60 -17.12 -29.70
N THR A 541 7.70 -18.31 -29.11
CA THR A 541 8.11 -18.50 -27.72
C THR A 541 9.50 -19.13 -27.63
N ILE A 542 10.19 -18.88 -26.52
CA ILE A 542 11.51 -19.43 -26.22
C ILE A 542 11.45 -20.17 -24.88
N SER A 543 11.80 -21.47 -24.90
CA SER A 543 11.98 -22.27 -23.69
C SER A 543 13.41 -22.82 -23.66
N GLY A 544 14.25 -22.26 -22.78
CA GLY A 544 15.68 -22.49 -22.77
C GLY A 544 16.36 -21.89 -24.01
N THR A 545 16.58 -22.72 -25.03
CA THR A 545 17.06 -22.34 -26.38
C THR A 545 16.12 -22.85 -27.49
N THR A 546 15.02 -23.52 -27.12
CA THR A 546 14.04 -24.07 -28.07
C THR A 546 13.08 -22.98 -28.48
N ILE A 547 12.93 -22.78 -29.79
CA ILE A 547 12.02 -21.78 -30.38
C ILE A 547 10.79 -22.48 -30.92
N THR A 548 9.60 -21.95 -30.62
CA THR A 548 8.33 -22.38 -31.23
C THR A 548 7.66 -21.20 -31.92
N LEU A 549 7.52 -21.24 -33.24
CA LEU A 549 6.83 -20.21 -34.01
C LEU A 549 5.31 -20.45 -34.02
N GLY A 550 4.55 -19.36 -34.03
CA GLY A 550 3.11 -19.38 -34.27
C GLY A 550 2.77 -19.27 -35.76
N SER A 551 1.56 -18.80 -36.05
CA SER A 551 1.13 -18.53 -37.42
C SER A 551 1.51 -17.12 -37.87
N ALA A 552 2.12 -17.00 -39.05
CA ALA A 552 2.41 -15.70 -39.65
C ALA A 552 1.10 -14.96 -40.02
N GLN A 553 1.10 -13.64 -39.91
CA GLN A 553 -0.03 -12.76 -40.22
C GLN A 553 0.43 -11.60 -41.10
N VAL A 554 -0.30 -11.30 -42.17
CA VAL A 554 0.03 -10.19 -43.09
C VAL A 554 -0.54 -8.89 -42.54
N PHE A 555 0.30 -7.88 -42.33
CA PHE A 555 -0.12 -6.54 -41.89
C PHE A 555 -0.20 -5.53 -43.05
N SER A 556 0.51 -5.80 -44.15
CA SER A 556 0.39 -5.02 -45.38
C SER A 556 0.28 -5.91 -46.61
N ASN A 557 -0.74 -5.66 -47.42
CA ASN A 557 -1.01 -6.32 -48.68
C ASN A 557 -0.11 -5.82 -49.82
N ASN A 558 0.62 -4.74 -49.59
CA ASN A 558 1.57 -4.17 -50.54
C ASN A 558 3.00 -4.58 -50.20
N ALA A 559 3.89 -4.48 -51.20
CA ALA A 559 5.31 -4.64 -50.98
C ALA A 559 5.83 -3.54 -50.03
N ILE A 560 6.63 -3.92 -49.04
CA ILE A 560 7.30 -2.97 -48.13
C ILE A 560 8.80 -2.92 -48.41
N ASN A 561 9.46 -1.76 -48.23
CA ASN A 561 10.92 -1.65 -48.43
C ASN A 561 11.71 -1.34 -47.14
N ASP A 562 11.01 -1.02 -46.05
CA ASP A 562 11.63 -0.79 -44.75
C ASP A 562 10.67 -1.18 -43.63
N ILE A 563 11.21 -1.61 -42.49
CA ILE A 563 10.45 -2.07 -41.33
C ILE A 563 11.27 -1.91 -40.06
N ALA A 564 10.60 -1.47 -38.99
CA ALA A 564 11.10 -1.54 -37.63
C ALA A 564 9.96 -1.95 -36.69
N ILE A 565 10.30 -2.63 -35.60
CA ILE A 565 9.33 -3.07 -34.58
C ILE A 565 9.88 -2.84 -33.19
N THR A 566 9.02 -2.45 -32.26
CA THR A 566 9.42 -2.31 -30.87
C THR A 566 8.29 -2.59 -29.90
N LYS A 567 8.65 -2.67 -28.62
CA LYS A 567 7.73 -2.94 -27.52
C LYS A 567 6.94 -1.66 -27.26
N TYR A 568 5.64 -1.82 -27.11
CA TYR A 568 4.76 -0.68 -26.93
C TYR A 568 4.24 -0.54 -25.50
N ASN A 569 3.95 -1.67 -24.84
CA ASN A 569 3.59 -1.70 -23.43
C ASN A 569 4.11 -2.97 -22.74
N ASN A 570 3.97 -3.04 -21.41
CA ASN A 570 4.36 -4.21 -20.62
C ASN A 570 3.39 -5.39 -20.73
N SER A 571 2.23 -5.20 -21.36
CA SER A 571 1.18 -6.22 -21.51
C SER A 571 1.31 -7.06 -22.78
N GLY A 572 2.43 -6.97 -23.51
CA GLY A 572 2.68 -7.74 -24.73
C GLY A 572 2.20 -7.07 -26.01
N LYS A 573 1.86 -5.77 -26.01
CA LYS A 573 1.57 -5.03 -27.23
C LYS A 573 2.88 -4.58 -27.90
N VAL A 574 2.93 -4.73 -29.22
CA VAL A 574 4.02 -4.26 -30.08
C VAL A 574 3.50 -3.22 -31.08
N ILE A 575 4.40 -2.36 -31.52
CA ILE A 575 4.16 -1.37 -32.56
C ILE A 575 5.27 -1.48 -33.61
N PHE A 576 4.90 -1.31 -34.87
CA PHE A 576 5.81 -1.41 -35.99
C PHE A 576 5.55 -0.28 -36.98
N GLY A 577 6.61 0.17 -37.65
CA GLY A 577 6.58 1.20 -38.69
C GLY A 577 7.25 0.67 -39.95
N TYR A 578 6.65 0.93 -41.11
CA TYR A 578 7.09 0.39 -42.39
C TYR A 578 6.90 1.38 -43.53
N TYR A 579 7.68 1.23 -44.60
CA TYR A 579 7.47 1.97 -45.84
C TYR A 579 6.75 1.11 -46.87
N ASP A 580 5.53 1.50 -47.23
CA ASP A 580 4.75 0.87 -48.30
C ASP A 580 5.26 1.38 -49.64
N ALA A 581 5.88 0.47 -50.41
CA ALA A 581 6.51 0.77 -51.69
C ALA A 581 5.50 1.05 -52.81
N VAL A 582 4.25 0.59 -52.66
CA VAL A 582 3.20 0.76 -53.66
C VAL A 582 2.49 2.09 -53.47
N SER A 583 2.13 2.43 -52.22
CA SER A 583 1.52 3.74 -51.91
C SER A 583 2.54 4.86 -51.70
N ALA A 584 3.84 4.54 -51.73
CA ALA A 584 4.96 5.47 -51.53
C ALA A 584 4.84 6.29 -50.23
N SER A 585 4.40 5.64 -49.15
CA SER A 585 4.11 6.28 -47.87
C SER A 585 4.57 5.42 -46.70
N ALA A 586 5.08 6.04 -45.65
CA ALA A 586 5.36 5.35 -44.40
C ALA A 586 4.12 5.21 -43.53
N LYS A 587 3.92 4.00 -43.03
CA LYS A 587 2.77 3.57 -42.26
C LYS A 587 3.20 2.91 -40.96
N ARG A 588 2.28 2.81 -40.01
CA ARG A 588 2.49 2.06 -38.76
C ARG A 588 1.39 1.03 -38.54
N GLY A 589 1.55 0.22 -37.50
CA GLY A 589 0.53 -0.71 -37.06
C GLY A 589 0.85 -1.25 -35.67
N THR A 590 -0.13 -1.88 -35.04
CA THR A 590 0.03 -2.49 -33.72
C THR A 590 -0.44 -3.93 -33.73
N ALA A 591 0.04 -4.72 -32.78
CA ALA A 591 -0.43 -6.07 -32.53
C ALA A 591 -0.32 -6.43 -31.05
N GLU A 592 -1.22 -7.29 -30.57
CA GLU A 592 -1.17 -7.87 -29.23
C GLU A 592 -0.56 -9.27 -29.29
N ILE A 593 0.35 -9.56 -28.37
CA ILE A 593 1.14 -10.79 -28.36
C ILE A 593 0.86 -11.56 -27.09
N SER A 594 0.37 -12.79 -27.26
CA SER A 594 0.16 -13.74 -26.16
C SER A 594 0.83 -15.06 -26.51
N GLY A 595 1.96 -15.35 -25.86
CA GLY A 595 2.84 -16.45 -26.25
C GLY A 595 3.33 -16.30 -27.69
N ASN A 596 3.01 -17.27 -28.55
CA ASN A 596 3.31 -17.27 -29.98
C ASN A 596 2.10 -16.85 -30.85
N THR A 597 1.03 -16.32 -30.24
CA THR A 597 -0.18 -15.91 -30.97
C THR A 597 -0.21 -14.39 -31.16
N ILE A 598 -0.65 -13.96 -32.34
CA ILE A 598 -0.86 -12.56 -32.72
C ILE A 598 -2.37 -12.28 -32.67
N GLY A 599 -2.79 -11.33 -31.84
CA GLY A 599 -4.15 -10.81 -31.75
C GLY A 599 -4.21 -9.32 -32.10
N ASN A 600 -5.42 -8.82 -32.39
CA ASN A 600 -5.69 -7.40 -32.64
C ASN A 600 -4.69 -6.73 -33.60
N LEU A 601 -4.32 -7.43 -34.67
CA LEU A 601 -3.39 -6.91 -35.68
C LEU A 601 -4.05 -5.80 -36.51
N THR A 602 -3.42 -4.63 -36.54
CA THR A 602 -3.75 -3.58 -37.50
C THR A 602 -3.32 -3.99 -38.91
N VAL A 603 -4.25 -3.98 -39.87
CA VAL A 603 -4.02 -4.27 -41.30
C VAL A 603 -4.42 -3.06 -42.14
N ASP A 604 -3.57 -2.64 -43.09
CA ASP A 604 -3.74 -1.54 -44.06
C ASP A 604 -5.00 -0.63 -43.91
N GLY A 605 -4.80 0.61 -43.45
CA GLY A 605 -5.83 1.67 -43.45
C GLY A 605 -5.25 3.08 -43.56
N ALA A 606 -6.06 4.06 -44.03
CA ALA A 606 -5.63 5.46 -44.21
C ALA A 606 -5.26 6.18 -42.90
N ASN A 607 -5.76 5.70 -41.76
CA ASN A 607 -5.46 6.24 -40.42
C ASN A 607 -4.10 5.79 -39.85
N GLU A 608 -3.31 5.06 -40.64
CA GLU A 608 -2.00 4.50 -40.25
C GLU A 608 -0.81 5.14 -40.98
N VAL A 609 -1.04 6.07 -41.92
CA VAL A 609 0.04 6.79 -42.62
C VAL A 609 0.62 7.85 -41.70
N PHE A 610 1.92 7.81 -41.44
CA PHE A 610 2.62 8.83 -40.64
C PHE A 610 3.53 9.74 -41.46
N ASN A 611 3.95 9.30 -42.65
CA ASN A 611 4.60 10.17 -43.63
C ASN A 611 4.08 9.82 -45.03
N ALA A 612 3.57 10.83 -45.74
CA ALA A 612 3.06 10.68 -47.10
C ALA A 612 4.17 10.79 -48.18
N ALA A 613 5.41 11.07 -47.77
CA ALA A 613 6.57 11.13 -48.65
C ALA A 613 7.43 9.85 -48.58
N SER A 614 8.37 9.75 -49.52
CA SER A 614 9.38 8.68 -49.55
C SER A 614 10.12 8.63 -48.21
N THR A 615 10.12 7.48 -47.54
CA THR A 615 10.75 7.31 -46.22
C THR A 615 11.74 6.16 -46.26
N SER A 616 12.87 6.31 -45.58
CA SER A 616 13.90 5.27 -45.47
C SER A 616 14.61 5.33 -44.12
N TYR A 617 15.30 4.24 -43.77
CA TYR A 617 16.01 4.07 -42.50
C TYR A 617 15.08 4.24 -41.30
N ILE A 618 13.92 3.58 -41.35
CA ILE A 618 13.00 3.51 -40.20
C ILE A 618 13.70 2.72 -39.10
N SER A 619 13.81 3.31 -37.91
CA SER A 619 14.31 2.65 -36.71
C SER A 619 13.42 3.00 -35.52
N MET A 620 13.18 2.04 -34.61
CA MET A 620 12.25 2.23 -33.50
C MET A 620 12.83 1.81 -32.16
N ALA A 621 12.57 2.62 -31.14
CA ALA A 621 12.82 2.28 -29.74
C ALA A 621 11.53 2.39 -28.93
N GLY A 622 11.24 1.34 -28.19
CA GLY A 622 10.07 1.25 -27.33
C GLY A 622 10.32 1.98 -26.03
N VAL A 623 9.28 2.54 -25.44
CA VAL A 623 9.34 3.16 -24.12
C VAL A 623 8.26 2.55 -23.24
N VAL A 624 8.58 2.41 -21.95
CA VAL A 624 7.64 1.96 -20.93
C VAL A 624 6.44 2.95 -20.91
N VAL A 625 5.22 2.47 -20.63
CA VAL A 625 3.96 3.25 -20.57
C VAL A 625 3.37 3.81 -21.89
N THR A 626 3.19 2.98 -22.93
CA THR A 626 2.40 3.30 -24.16
C THR A 626 3.03 4.31 -25.12
N ASN A 627 4.37 4.46 -25.04
CA ASN A 627 5.13 5.35 -25.92
C ASN A 627 6.09 4.55 -26.80
N ALA A 628 6.23 4.95 -28.05
CA ALA A 628 7.30 4.48 -28.92
C ALA A 628 7.92 5.63 -29.69
N PHE A 629 9.21 5.51 -29.98
CA PHE A 629 9.96 6.45 -30.79
C PHE A 629 10.26 5.80 -32.11
N LEU A 630 9.93 6.50 -33.18
CA LEU A 630 10.26 6.11 -34.53
C LEU A 630 11.14 7.21 -35.10
N ALA A 631 12.34 6.87 -35.58
CA ALA A 631 13.20 7.79 -36.30
C ALA A 631 13.31 7.34 -37.75
N PHE A 632 13.37 8.30 -38.66
CA PHE A 632 13.38 8.04 -40.10
C PHE A 632 13.98 9.20 -40.89
N LYS A 633 14.39 8.91 -42.12
CA LYS A 633 14.77 9.92 -43.11
C LYS A 633 13.57 10.25 -43.97
N ASP A 634 13.19 11.52 -44.02
CA ASP A 634 12.11 12.00 -44.87
C ASP A 634 12.64 12.52 -46.21
N GLY A 635 12.26 11.85 -47.30
CA GLY A 635 12.59 12.26 -48.66
C GLY A 635 11.78 13.47 -49.16
N GLY A 636 10.72 13.86 -48.44
CA GLY A 636 9.87 15.00 -48.77
C GLY A 636 10.49 16.37 -48.46
N ASP A 637 11.49 16.42 -47.57
CA ASP A 637 11.99 17.68 -46.99
C ASP A 637 13.51 17.84 -47.05
N THR A 638 14.14 17.37 -48.14
CA THR A 638 15.60 17.36 -48.34
C THR A 638 16.36 16.37 -47.46
N ASN A 639 15.77 15.20 -47.20
CA ASN A 639 16.40 14.07 -46.48
C ASN A 639 16.76 14.41 -45.03
N PHE A 640 15.90 15.16 -44.34
CA PHE A 640 16.09 15.44 -42.93
C PHE A 640 15.76 14.22 -42.08
N GLY A 641 16.39 14.19 -40.91
CA GLY A 641 16.14 13.18 -39.90
C GLY A 641 14.97 13.62 -39.02
N HIS A 642 13.90 12.83 -39.05
CA HIS A 642 12.71 13.05 -38.24
C HIS A 642 12.56 12.00 -37.16
N THR A 643 12.00 12.40 -36.04
CA THR A 643 11.44 11.49 -35.07
C THR A 643 9.95 11.73 -34.93
N LEU A 644 9.23 10.64 -34.83
CA LEU A 644 7.85 10.60 -34.44
C LEU A 644 7.76 10.00 -33.04
N HIS A 645 7.23 10.78 -32.10
CA HIS A 645 6.80 10.26 -30.82
C HIS A 645 5.40 9.69 -30.96
N LEU A 646 5.28 8.37 -30.89
CA LEU A 646 4.01 7.66 -30.94
C LEU A 646 3.50 7.46 -29.52
N THR A 647 2.51 8.26 -29.14
CA THR A 647 1.78 8.06 -27.88
C THR A 647 0.54 7.23 -28.17
N GLY A 648 0.21 6.33 -27.24
CA GLY A 648 -1.11 5.71 -27.24
C GLY A 648 -2.21 6.73 -27.29
N SER A 649 -3.34 6.33 -27.84
CA SER A 649 -4.63 6.88 -27.42
C SER A 649 -4.81 6.88 -25.89
N ASP A 650 -3.91 6.20 -25.16
CA ASP A 650 -3.76 6.19 -23.72
C ASP A 650 -3.22 7.52 -23.15
N ALA A 651 -2.71 8.44 -23.99
CA ALA A 651 -2.58 9.86 -23.64
C ALA A 651 -3.95 10.55 -23.75
N LEU A 652 -4.89 10.09 -22.92
CA LEU A 652 -6.01 10.90 -22.46
C LEU A 652 -5.42 12.26 -22.05
N SER A 653 -6.08 13.35 -22.41
CA SER A 653 -5.64 14.72 -22.09
C SER A 653 -5.45 14.87 -20.58
N SER A 654 -4.24 14.59 -20.13
CA SER A 654 -3.45 15.16 -19.03
C SER A 654 -4.21 15.86 -17.89
N GLU A 655 -5.31 15.32 -17.39
CA GLU A 655 -5.89 15.82 -16.15
C GLU A 655 -6.58 14.67 -15.41
N PHE A 656 -6.01 14.32 -14.26
CA PHE A 656 -6.71 13.54 -13.26
C PHE A 656 -7.95 14.31 -12.81
N ILE A 657 -9.12 13.69 -12.93
CA ILE A 657 -10.38 14.32 -12.51
C ILE A 657 -10.94 13.73 -11.22
N GLY A 658 -10.49 12.55 -10.81
CA GLY A 658 -10.96 11.91 -9.60
C GLY A 658 -10.77 10.40 -9.53
N ILE A 659 -11.44 9.79 -8.55
CA ILE A 659 -11.35 8.35 -8.25
C ILE A 659 -12.73 7.70 -8.39
N ALA A 660 -12.82 6.60 -9.12
CA ALA A 660 -14.02 5.80 -9.28
C ALA A 660 -14.51 5.25 -7.94
N GLN A 661 -15.81 5.39 -7.66
CA GLN A 661 -16.40 4.97 -6.39
C GLN A 661 -17.04 3.58 -6.43
N GLU A 662 -17.27 3.06 -7.63
CA GLU A 662 -18.09 1.88 -7.87
C GLU A 662 -17.45 1.06 -9.01
N THR A 663 -17.76 -0.23 -9.04
CA THR A 663 -17.38 -1.11 -10.16
C THR A 663 -18.51 -1.14 -11.19
N ILE A 664 -18.24 -0.66 -12.40
CA ILE A 664 -19.24 -0.44 -13.45
C ILE A 664 -18.68 -0.90 -14.82
N SER A 665 -19.55 -1.38 -15.70
CA SER A 665 -19.20 -1.73 -17.09
C SER A 665 -19.36 -0.53 -18.04
N SER A 666 -18.62 -0.53 -19.15
CA SER A 666 -18.67 0.53 -20.17
C SER A 666 -20.10 0.87 -20.61
N GLY A 667 -20.35 2.15 -20.89
CA GLY A 667 -21.63 2.71 -21.33
C GLY A 667 -22.60 3.06 -20.20
N ASN A 668 -22.28 2.73 -18.94
CA ASN A 668 -23.16 3.00 -17.79
C ASN A 668 -22.70 4.22 -16.98
N PRO A 669 -23.63 4.89 -16.26
CA PRO A 669 -23.28 5.97 -15.34
C PRO A 669 -22.35 5.50 -14.21
N ILE A 670 -21.34 6.30 -13.88
CA ILE A 670 -20.38 6.05 -12.79
C ILE A 670 -20.13 7.31 -11.97
N LYS A 671 -20.03 7.16 -10.64
CA LYS A 671 -19.63 8.24 -9.74
C LYS A 671 -18.12 8.33 -9.61
N ILE A 672 -17.60 9.53 -9.85
CA ILE A 672 -16.19 9.88 -9.71
C ILE A 672 -16.04 10.90 -8.58
N ARG A 673 -15.23 10.59 -7.57
CA ARG A 673 -14.90 11.52 -6.50
C ARG A 673 -13.84 12.51 -6.97
N THR A 674 -14.24 13.77 -7.11
CA THR A 674 -13.36 14.84 -7.59
C THR A 674 -12.76 15.65 -6.44
N LYS A 675 -13.34 15.56 -5.23
CA LYS A 675 -12.84 16.24 -4.04
C LYS A 675 -13.30 15.53 -2.77
N GLY A 676 -12.50 15.54 -1.71
CA GLY A 676 -12.86 14.99 -0.40
C GLY A 676 -12.09 13.72 -0.04
N ILE A 677 -12.63 12.90 0.86
CA ILE A 677 -11.96 11.69 1.36
C ILE A 677 -12.35 10.50 0.48
N ASP A 678 -11.37 9.90 -0.19
CA ASP A 678 -11.48 8.59 -0.83
C ASP A 678 -10.93 7.48 0.08
N ILE A 679 -11.64 6.35 0.15
CA ILE A 679 -11.32 5.19 0.99
C ILE A 679 -11.01 3.93 0.19
N ASN A 680 -10.98 4.04 -1.14
CA ASN A 680 -10.80 2.92 -2.07
C ASN A 680 -9.33 2.75 -2.47
N GLN A 681 -8.40 3.17 -1.59
CA GLN A 681 -6.97 3.08 -1.82
C GLN A 681 -6.32 2.09 -0.85
N SER A 682 -5.08 1.69 -1.13
CA SER A 682 -4.29 0.82 -0.27
C SER A 682 -2.80 1.15 -0.39
N GLY A 683 -2.01 0.79 0.64
CA GLY A 683 -0.55 0.94 0.59
C GLY A 683 -0.06 2.38 0.76
N LEU A 684 -0.90 3.28 1.28
CA LEU A 684 -0.53 4.67 1.48
C LEU A 684 0.24 4.89 2.80
N THR A 685 1.01 5.97 2.88
CA THR A 685 1.68 6.42 4.11
C THR A 685 1.03 7.73 4.58
N ALA A 686 0.52 7.75 5.81
CA ALA A 686 -0.18 8.91 6.35
C ALA A 686 0.68 10.19 6.29
N GLY A 687 0.05 11.30 5.87
CA GLY A 687 0.70 12.61 5.72
C GLY A 687 1.50 12.79 4.44
N GLN A 688 1.72 11.74 3.63
CA GLN A 688 2.43 11.86 2.36
C GLN A 688 1.54 12.43 1.26
N ARG A 689 2.16 13.24 0.40
CA ARG A 689 1.57 13.70 -0.86
C ARG A 689 1.65 12.57 -1.87
N TYR A 690 0.59 12.42 -2.65
CA TYR A 690 0.54 11.45 -3.72
C TYR A 690 0.16 12.09 -5.04
N TRP A 691 0.82 11.61 -6.08
CA TRP A 691 0.56 11.91 -7.47
C TRP A 691 0.16 10.62 -8.19
N VAL A 692 -0.64 10.73 -9.24
CA VAL A 692 -0.97 9.60 -10.11
C VAL A 692 -0.01 9.60 -11.30
N ALA A 693 0.72 8.50 -11.45
CA ALA A 693 1.59 8.24 -12.59
C ALA A 693 0.76 7.91 -13.85
N LEU A 694 1.41 7.94 -15.02
CA LEU A 694 0.76 7.67 -16.31
C LEU A 694 0.19 6.24 -16.41
N ASP A 695 0.68 5.30 -15.60
CA ASP A 695 0.18 3.94 -15.50
C ASP A 695 -0.98 3.77 -14.48
N GLY A 696 -1.45 4.87 -13.87
CA GLY A 696 -2.54 4.89 -12.89
C GLY A 696 -2.11 4.59 -11.44
N THR A 697 -0.84 4.29 -11.19
CA THR A 697 -0.32 4.03 -9.84
C THR A 697 -0.15 5.32 -9.03
N LEU A 698 -0.18 5.22 -7.70
CA LEU A 698 0.09 6.35 -6.81
C LEU A 698 1.57 6.35 -6.39
N THR A 699 2.21 7.50 -6.48
CA THR A 699 3.64 7.73 -6.20
C THR A 699 3.79 8.93 -5.27
N THR A 700 4.89 8.99 -4.53
CA THR A 700 5.22 10.06 -3.57
C THR A 700 6.16 11.14 -4.13
N THR A 701 6.54 11.04 -5.40
CA THR A 701 7.57 11.92 -6.00
C THR A 701 7.02 12.58 -7.25
N ASP A 702 6.96 13.92 -7.26
CA ASP A 702 6.55 14.67 -8.44
C ASP A 702 7.62 14.59 -9.56
N ALA A 703 7.35 13.77 -10.58
CA ALA A 703 8.22 13.64 -11.74
C ALA A 703 7.87 14.63 -12.88
N GLY A 704 7.00 15.62 -12.65
CA GLY A 704 6.60 16.63 -13.64
C GLY A 704 5.63 16.15 -14.73
N THR A 705 5.25 14.87 -14.71
CA THR A 705 4.27 14.23 -15.64
C THR A 705 3.08 13.61 -14.90
N GLU A 706 3.01 13.82 -13.58
CA GLU A 706 2.06 13.18 -12.68
C GLU A 706 1.08 14.21 -12.13
N PHE A 707 -0.18 13.84 -11.95
CA PHE A 707 -1.18 14.76 -11.40
C PHE A 707 -1.24 14.62 -9.90
N PHE A 708 -1.15 15.74 -9.19
CA PHE A 708 -1.32 15.74 -7.76
C PHE A 708 -2.74 15.30 -7.40
N VAL A 709 -2.85 14.16 -6.71
CA VAL A 709 -4.14 13.60 -6.29
C VAL A 709 -4.54 14.17 -4.94
N GLY A 710 -3.64 14.14 -3.96
CA GLY A 710 -4.02 14.44 -2.59
C GLY A 710 -2.97 14.13 -1.54
N VAL A 711 -3.39 14.20 -0.27
CA VAL A 711 -2.57 13.82 0.89
C VAL A 711 -3.21 12.61 1.57
N ALA A 712 -2.43 11.55 1.79
CA ALA A 712 -2.91 10.36 2.46
C ALA A 712 -3.31 10.66 3.91
N LYS A 713 -4.53 10.29 4.28
CA LYS A 713 -5.03 10.40 5.66
C LYS A 713 -4.55 9.21 6.50
N ASN A 714 -4.54 8.02 5.91
CA ASN A 714 -4.03 6.77 6.50
C ASN A 714 -3.68 5.77 5.37
N ALA A 715 -3.38 4.52 5.71
CA ALA A 715 -2.94 3.50 4.74
C ALA A 715 -3.95 3.15 3.64
N THR A 716 -5.23 3.48 3.82
CA THR A 716 -6.30 3.13 2.89
C THR A 716 -7.15 4.32 2.44
N SER A 717 -6.77 5.55 2.81
CA SER A 717 -7.55 6.73 2.44
C SER A 717 -6.70 7.95 2.11
N ILE A 718 -7.19 8.72 1.16
CA ILE A 718 -6.55 9.92 0.64
C ILE A 718 -7.53 11.09 0.61
N VAL A 719 -7.05 12.28 0.95
CA VAL A 719 -7.80 13.53 0.80
C VAL A 719 -7.51 14.11 -0.57
N ILE A 720 -8.45 13.95 -1.50
CA ILE A 720 -8.45 14.55 -2.84
C ILE A 720 -8.74 16.05 -2.70
N LYS A 721 -7.90 16.91 -3.30
CA LYS A 721 -7.96 18.36 -3.14
C LYS A 721 -8.68 19.10 -4.25
#